data_AF-A0A815FSH7-F1
#
_entry.id   AF-A0A815FSH7-F1
#
_cell.length_a   1.000
_cell.length_b   1.000
_cell.length_c   1.000
_cell.angle_alpha   90.00
_cell.angle_beta   90.00
_cell.angle_gamma   90.00
#
_symmetry.space_group_name_H-M   'P 1'
#
loop_
_entity.id
_entity.type
_entity.pdbx_description
1 polymer ?
#
loop_
_entity_poly.entity_id
_entity_poly.type
_entity_poly.pdbx_seq_one_letter_code
_entity_poly.pdbx_strand_id
1 'polypeptide(L)'
;MSGIMTDTQLEYMENIPARYIYITLVRKIYGSSSCGCYYTKGRTMPVGIYDLFSEHSRRTSDPNNYLRMKIPGLVTSCYPLNSILESSLECFYDQTCVNKTLLYLPTNETFTAMTISSSSRFSYQSTVQSLVDHLMIEDWITNISYDKYYNQCIPISCTYSRIASNSLLVILTKSIGILSTLTMVLRILILPIVGWIRRPRNIEPLPKIPFKIKLRQLKSTLYKTLIELNLFQRPIDDNNNIRYQYDATRLYIVSIVLSILILSTYKYFDIVMHYTTILNPSESQYLTLEKKYSISLSCPCSSISMPYSIFLKIEPRYHHVCSSDIVSPRIIDRYAGSIGEGSRGYQSPWDYGENGHIHFHFLFKFCKRIQQSIDDALLDFYRDRFVSSTVLSPKIFQSQINSLIEYWKSTIKNQNLRNIDIIQATTHGNQLMSPLLNTNFSFSYVNRQLKIIPMKYSNCSCVLSPSCYTDMGVYAKHPIETIYTLRTRIPTLFIGCYPNEAILASTLECFYNTSCILSLYSYRNSEEYHELPFLNSNMTSSVNETIESIINQLMIDSWSIDISFTKYYQECSPHSCTYQYLDRNSLPIVVTTIMSIIGGLTLGFKFFFILCLIIIEKFKNILSPIASIRFLKNQFACHHEQRLIDRISFIFVTITLITIYVSITFSPHTKFVENHKPSFSTYKKLEKHYSSTLQCSCLYHSIKYETFFNITSRFHHICSSHFVSNQWIEYLYSNGTIFDRFLSNDFQLSAFAQFQLLSSFCKLSQQIVNDSFEQLTKSYFINSQLLSAEQLNEIIQSNLDDLKLTIPSALLTSLALIRETTQVNKLMTSISSNWRFMRRARVMGTRVMIHPIPLVYQGCNCGLSSKCTQSSGGMLVGCYPLEALLQTTFQCLYDQKCIDPNQTFTALNISSLKSSRFTINMTIESIVKELFIEEYFSNISYEKYFHQCSISTCRHSYIDKMNIIDGITNLISLYGGLMIICQSTAVTIVRLGRLHKCRKRTINPDINSNN
;
A
#
# COMPACT_ATOMS: atom_id res chain seq x y z
N MET A 1 21.70 17.77 31.19
CA MET A 1 20.43 17.51 31.91
C MET A 1 20.45 16.26 32.79
N SER A 2 21.06 15.14 32.41
CA SER A 2 21.10 13.89 33.21
C SER A 2 21.66 14.02 34.64
N GLY A 3 22.51 15.01 34.92
CA GLY A 3 23.03 15.32 36.26
C GLY A 3 22.06 16.01 37.23
N ILE A 4 20.83 16.30 36.80
CA ILE A 4 19.81 16.97 37.63
C ILE A 4 19.15 15.92 38.54
N MET A 5 19.84 15.59 39.64
CA MET A 5 19.43 14.53 40.57
C MET A 5 18.33 14.99 41.54
N THR A 6 17.14 14.42 41.42
CA THR A 6 16.15 14.39 42.50
C THR A 6 16.58 13.41 43.59
N ASP A 7 17.27 13.94 44.60
CA ASP A 7 17.58 13.35 45.91
C ASP A 7 18.26 11.96 45.92
N THR A 8 19.55 11.96 45.59
CA THR A 8 20.54 11.00 46.12
C THR A 8 21.73 11.79 46.63
N GLN A 9 22.17 11.53 47.87
CA GLN A 9 23.22 12.30 48.53
C GLN A 9 24.50 12.42 47.69
N LEU A 10 24.98 13.65 47.49
CA LEU A 10 26.42 13.90 47.48
C LEU A 10 26.92 13.65 48.90
N GLU A 11 27.87 12.74 49.02
CA GLU A 11 28.42 12.29 50.30
C GLU A 11 29.17 13.44 51.02
N TYR A 12 29.35 13.27 52.33
CA TYR A 12 29.95 14.26 53.22
C TYR A 12 31.38 14.64 52.77
N MET A 13 31.54 15.76 52.07
CA MET A 13 32.84 16.44 51.93
C MET A 13 32.97 17.45 53.07
N GLU A 14 33.72 17.09 54.11
CA GLU A 14 33.78 17.80 55.40
C GLU A 14 34.29 19.26 55.35
N ASN A 15 34.72 19.78 54.19
CA ASN A 15 35.32 21.11 54.04
C ASN A 15 34.64 22.03 53.00
N ILE A 16 33.41 21.74 52.58
CA ILE A 16 32.62 22.66 51.72
C ILE A 16 31.33 23.06 52.44
N PRO A 17 30.97 24.36 52.54
CA PRO A 17 29.67 24.76 53.07
C PRO A 17 28.56 24.21 52.17
N ALA A 18 27.86 23.20 52.66
CA ALA A 18 26.94 22.39 51.87
C ALA A 18 25.83 23.23 51.23
N ARG A 19 25.80 23.24 49.89
CA ARG A 19 24.79 23.88 49.05
C ARG A 19 24.33 22.85 48.03
N TYR A 20 23.02 22.73 47.82
CA TYR A 20 22.44 21.71 46.95
C TYR A 20 21.52 22.34 45.90
N ILE A 21 21.50 21.75 44.71
CA ILE A 21 20.45 22.04 43.72
C ILE A 21 19.24 21.18 44.09
N TYR A 22 18.15 21.80 44.52
CA TYR A 22 16.92 21.11 44.93
C TYR A 22 15.95 21.07 43.75
N ILE A 23 15.64 19.87 43.25
CA ILE A 23 14.74 19.68 42.09
C ILE A 23 13.43 18.99 42.50
N THR A 24 13.23 18.71 43.79
CA THR A 24 12.06 17.95 44.27
C THR A 24 10.88 18.85 44.67
N LEU A 25 9.69 18.46 44.22
CA LEU A 25 8.41 18.91 44.78
C LEU A 25 8.26 18.41 46.23
N VAL A 26 8.72 19.21 47.20
CA VAL A 26 8.63 18.88 48.63
C VAL A 26 7.16 18.81 49.06
N ARG A 27 6.69 17.59 49.41
CA ARG A 27 5.31 17.33 49.85
C ARG A 27 5.03 17.86 51.27
N LYS A 28 4.92 19.19 51.44
CA LYS A 28 3.98 19.88 52.35
C LYS A 28 4.16 21.40 52.31
N ILE A 29 3.18 22.11 51.73
CA ILE A 29 2.87 23.51 52.06
C ILE A 29 1.55 23.47 52.83
N TYR A 30 1.52 24.04 54.05
CA TYR A 30 0.26 24.30 54.76
C TYR A 30 -0.27 25.64 54.30
N GLY A 31 -1.32 25.61 53.46
CA GLY A 31 -1.96 26.76 52.85
C GLY A 31 -2.82 26.30 51.67
N SER A 32 -3.81 27.09 51.27
CA SER A 32 -4.82 26.78 50.25
C SER A 32 -4.29 26.60 48.81
N SER A 33 -2.96 26.55 48.64
CA SER A 33 -2.25 26.44 47.36
C SER A 33 -1.29 25.24 47.31
N SER A 34 -1.57 24.15 48.03
CA SER A 34 -0.68 22.98 48.10
C SER A 34 -0.53 22.23 46.76
N CYS A 35 0.57 22.49 46.04
CA CYS A 35 1.01 21.66 44.93
C CYS A 35 1.58 20.34 45.46
N GLY A 36 1.04 19.21 45.01
CA GLY A 36 1.60 17.90 45.36
C GLY A 36 1.28 16.87 44.31
N CYS A 37 2.26 16.02 43.99
CA CYS A 37 2.17 14.97 42.97
C CYS A 37 1.12 13.89 43.20
N TYR A 38 0.43 13.96 44.33
CA TYR A 38 -0.67 13.10 44.71
C TYR A 38 -2.05 13.74 44.42
N TYR A 39 -2.14 15.07 44.35
CA TYR A 39 -3.41 15.81 44.36
C TYR A 39 -3.69 16.65 43.12
N THR A 40 -2.66 17.18 42.44
CA THR A 40 -2.84 18.18 41.38
C THR A 40 -1.97 17.88 40.18
N LYS A 41 -2.60 17.60 39.04
CA LYS A 41 -1.94 17.47 37.74
C LYS A 41 -1.50 18.85 37.22
N GLY A 42 -0.35 18.92 36.55
CA GLY A 42 0.06 20.11 35.78
C GLY A 42 0.51 21.34 36.57
N ARG A 43 0.68 21.26 37.89
CA ARG A 43 1.35 22.31 38.67
C ARG A 43 2.86 22.05 38.69
N THR A 44 3.55 22.65 37.73
CA THR A 44 5.01 22.72 37.74
C THR A 44 5.50 23.75 38.76
N MET A 45 6.76 23.62 39.19
CA MET A 45 7.47 24.67 39.93
C MET A 45 8.74 25.04 39.16
N PRO A 46 9.22 26.29 39.21
CA PRO A 46 10.49 26.65 38.57
C PRO A 46 11.64 25.86 39.20
N VAL A 47 12.54 25.32 38.38
CA VAL A 47 13.79 24.74 38.88
C VAL A 47 14.63 25.86 39.47
N GLY A 48 15.28 25.58 40.59
CA GLY A 48 16.11 26.55 41.26
C GLY A 48 17.13 25.94 42.20
N ILE A 49 17.96 26.82 42.74
CA ILE A 49 19.02 26.50 43.68
C ILE A 49 18.56 27.01 45.03
N TYR A 50 18.56 26.15 46.05
CA TYR A 50 17.95 26.44 47.35
C TYR A 50 18.96 26.27 48.49
N ASP A 51 18.82 27.08 49.53
CA ASP A 51 19.61 26.92 50.77
C ASP A 51 19.13 25.73 51.62
N LEU A 52 20.05 25.19 52.43
CA LEU A 52 19.77 24.09 53.34
C LEU A 52 18.72 24.45 54.40
N PHE A 53 17.72 23.60 54.57
CA PHE A 53 16.85 23.62 55.74
C PHE A 53 17.66 23.30 57.00
N SER A 54 17.76 24.25 57.95
CA SER A 54 18.18 23.93 59.32
C SER A 54 17.04 23.20 60.04
N GLU A 55 17.36 22.35 61.02
CA GLU A 55 16.38 21.42 61.57
C GLU A 55 15.20 22.08 62.34
N HIS A 56 15.31 23.37 62.68
CA HIS A 56 14.32 24.08 63.49
C HIS A 56 13.13 24.68 62.71
N SER A 57 13.22 24.92 61.40
CA SER A 57 12.18 25.62 60.62
C SER A 57 11.11 24.71 60.00
N ARG A 58 10.86 23.51 60.55
CA ARG A 58 9.89 22.54 60.01
C ARG A 58 8.40 22.88 60.24
N ARG A 59 8.09 24.07 60.73
CA ARG A 59 6.73 24.59 60.88
C ARG A 59 6.64 25.90 60.10
N THR A 60 5.87 25.86 59.01
CA THR A 60 5.50 26.99 58.10
C THR A 60 6.63 27.77 57.45
N SER A 61 6.89 27.50 56.16
CA SER A 61 7.66 28.38 55.26
C SER A 61 7.44 28.02 53.79
N ASP A 62 7.13 29.01 52.95
CA ASP A 62 7.09 28.89 51.50
C ASP A 62 8.51 28.55 50.95
N PRO A 63 8.69 27.54 50.08
CA PRO A 63 9.98 27.27 49.43
C PRO A 63 10.59 28.47 48.68
N ASN A 64 9.80 29.47 48.25
CA ASN A 64 10.32 30.71 47.69
C ASN A 64 11.28 31.46 48.63
N ASN A 65 11.14 31.30 49.96
CA ASN A 65 11.99 31.97 50.95
C ASN A 65 13.43 31.44 51.01
N TYR A 66 13.71 30.28 50.40
CA TYR A 66 15.03 29.64 50.38
C TYR A 66 15.66 29.60 48.98
N LEU A 67 14.99 30.15 47.98
CA LEU A 67 15.36 30.11 46.57
C LEU A 67 16.41 31.19 46.27
N ARG A 68 17.67 30.79 46.06
CA ARG A 68 18.77 31.69 45.67
C ARG A 68 18.71 32.12 44.22
N MET A 69 18.34 31.20 43.33
CA MET A 69 18.33 31.43 41.89
C MET A 69 17.29 30.53 41.23
N LYS A 70 16.42 31.10 40.40
CA LYS A 70 15.62 30.37 39.41
C LYS A 70 16.48 30.11 38.18
N ILE A 71 16.32 28.96 37.54
CA ILE A 71 16.91 28.67 36.23
C ILE A 71 15.84 28.97 35.17
N PRO A 72 15.99 30.02 34.33
CA PRO A 72 15.05 30.34 33.25
C PRO A 72 14.78 29.15 32.32
N GLY A 73 13.55 29.07 31.82
CA GLY A 73 13.05 27.96 31.02
C GLY A 73 12.82 26.62 31.76
N LEU A 74 13.54 26.33 32.85
CA LEU A 74 13.48 25.03 33.51
C LEU A 74 12.39 24.95 34.59
N VAL A 75 11.59 23.88 34.52
CA VAL A 75 10.54 23.55 35.48
C VAL A 75 10.67 22.12 36.00
N THR A 76 10.28 21.90 37.25
CA THR A 76 10.15 20.58 37.87
C THR A 76 8.69 20.17 37.98
N SER A 77 8.47 18.89 37.74
CA SER A 77 7.18 18.20 37.67
C SER A 77 7.30 16.87 38.43
N CYS A 78 6.24 16.06 38.42
CA CYS A 78 6.20 14.86 39.25
C CYS A 78 7.08 13.70 38.76
N TYR A 79 7.55 13.78 37.52
CA TYR A 79 8.50 12.86 36.93
C TYR A 79 9.60 13.67 36.22
N PRO A 80 10.87 13.20 36.23
CA PRO A 80 11.96 13.85 35.51
C PRO A 80 11.68 14.03 34.00
N LEU A 81 11.02 13.06 33.36
CA LEU A 81 10.62 13.16 31.95
C LEU A 81 9.65 14.34 31.72
N ASN A 82 8.57 14.42 32.49
CA ASN A 82 7.61 15.54 32.43
C ASN A 82 8.30 16.87 32.68
N SER A 83 9.20 16.93 33.66
CA SER A 83 9.97 18.13 33.99
C SER A 83 10.74 18.66 32.78
N ILE A 84 11.40 17.77 32.03
CA ILE A 84 12.15 18.14 30.81
C ILE A 84 11.18 18.56 29.70
N LEU A 85 10.13 17.78 29.42
CA LEU A 85 9.17 18.05 28.35
C LEU A 85 8.43 19.39 28.55
N GLU A 86 8.09 19.71 29.80
CA GLU A 86 7.41 20.95 30.22
C GLU A 86 8.38 22.16 30.33
N SER A 87 9.69 21.94 30.25
CA SER A 87 10.74 22.98 30.25
C SER A 87 11.06 23.51 28.85
N SER A 88 11.61 24.72 28.74
CA SER A 88 12.35 25.21 27.57
C SER A 88 13.87 25.20 27.80
N LEU A 89 14.66 25.44 26.75
CA LEU A 89 16.13 25.43 26.82
C LEU A 89 16.75 26.83 27.02
N GLU A 90 15.96 27.83 27.41
CA GLU A 90 16.34 29.25 27.48
C GLU A 90 17.69 29.50 28.17
N CYS A 91 17.91 28.97 29.38
CA CYS A 91 19.16 29.15 30.11
C CYS A 91 20.40 28.65 29.34
N PHE A 92 20.26 27.64 28.48
CA PHE A 92 21.39 27.07 27.72
C PHE A 92 21.81 27.92 26.52
N TYR A 93 21.05 28.96 26.16
CA TYR A 93 21.42 29.97 25.16
C TYR A 93 22.00 31.26 25.80
N ASP A 94 21.98 31.40 27.13
CA ASP A 94 22.62 32.51 27.85
C ASP A 94 23.85 32.03 28.63
N GLN A 95 25.04 32.45 28.18
CA GLN A 95 26.31 32.15 28.85
C GLN A 95 26.33 32.63 30.31
N THR A 96 25.62 33.70 30.65
CA THR A 96 25.50 34.21 32.02
C THR A 96 24.74 33.23 32.90
N CYS A 97 23.63 32.68 32.38
CA CYS A 97 22.84 31.67 33.07
C CYS A 97 23.59 30.34 33.23
N VAL A 98 24.25 29.86 32.17
CA VAL A 98 25.12 28.67 32.22
C VAL A 98 26.19 28.84 33.29
N ASN A 99 26.97 29.93 33.23
CA ASN A 99 28.06 30.20 34.19
C ASN A 99 27.56 30.25 35.63
N LYS A 100 26.43 30.93 35.89
CA LYS A 100 25.81 30.98 37.23
C LYS A 100 25.38 29.60 37.73
N THR A 101 24.88 28.74 36.84
CA THR A 101 24.43 27.38 37.18
C THR A 101 25.62 26.46 37.50
N LEU A 102 26.72 26.59 36.76
CA LEU A 102 27.95 25.79 36.96
C LEU A 102 28.58 26.00 38.34
N LEU A 103 28.47 27.20 38.94
CA LEU A 103 28.96 27.49 40.30
C LEU A 103 28.40 26.58 41.41
N TYR A 104 27.34 25.82 41.12
CA TYR A 104 26.66 24.93 42.07
C TYR A 104 26.68 23.45 41.65
N LEU A 105 27.40 23.12 40.57
CA LEU A 105 27.61 21.75 40.12
C LEU A 105 29.03 21.29 40.48
N PRO A 106 29.23 20.02 40.89
CA PRO A 106 30.55 19.48 41.18
C PRO A 106 31.30 19.14 39.88
N THR A 107 31.63 20.15 39.08
CA THR A 107 32.35 20.01 37.81
C THR A 107 33.42 21.08 37.65
N ASN A 108 34.55 20.69 37.05
CA ASN A 108 35.62 21.58 36.63
C ASN A 108 35.55 21.88 35.12
N GLU A 109 34.53 21.37 34.41
CA GLU A 109 34.35 21.57 32.97
C GLU A 109 33.73 22.94 32.67
N THR A 110 34.22 23.57 31.60
CA THR A 110 33.65 24.81 31.07
C THR A 110 32.61 24.48 29.99
N PHE A 111 31.40 25.04 30.12
CA PHE A 111 30.34 24.86 29.13
C PHE A 111 30.06 26.19 28.41
N THR A 112 30.13 26.17 27.08
CA THR A 112 29.68 27.27 26.23
C THR A 112 28.17 27.18 26.02
N ALA A 113 27.49 28.32 26.06
CA ALA A 113 26.08 28.41 25.67
C ALA A 113 25.90 28.07 24.18
N MET A 114 24.73 27.55 23.83
CA MET A 114 24.35 27.21 22.46
C MET A 114 24.13 28.47 21.63
N THR A 115 24.39 28.38 20.33
CA THR A 115 24.14 29.48 19.38
C THR A 115 22.80 29.28 18.66
N ILE A 116 22.07 30.37 18.43
CA ILE A 116 20.84 30.36 17.63
C ILE A 116 21.21 30.64 16.18
N SER A 117 20.87 29.73 15.26
CA SER A 117 20.90 30.04 13.83
C SER A 117 19.76 30.98 13.47
N SER A 118 20.02 31.98 12.62
CA SER A 118 18.96 32.82 12.05
C SER A 118 17.95 32.06 11.17
N SER A 119 18.23 30.80 10.85
CA SER A 119 17.36 29.89 10.11
C SER A 119 16.68 28.80 10.97
N SER A 120 16.86 28.78 12.30
CA SER A 120 16.24 27.73 13.12
C SER A 120 14.71 27.86 13.11
N ARG A 121 14.05 26.73 12.96
CA ARG A 121 12.59 26.55 12.96
C ARG A 121 11.99 26.79 14.36
N PHE A 122 12.80 26.64 15.41
CA PHE A 122 12.33 26.67 16.79
C PHE A 122 12.88 27.87 17.56
N SER A 123 12.07 28.40 18.48
CA SER A 123 12.52 29.44 19.42
C SER A 123 13.32 28.80 20.55
N TYR A 124 14.31 29.52 21.09
CA TYR A 124 14.99 29.12 22.33
C TYR A 124 14.04 29.04 23.54
N GLN A 125 12.86 29.68 23.44
CA GLN A 125 11.78 29.61 24.43
C GLN A 125 10.79 28.46 24.17
N SER A 126 10.88 27.75 23.04
CA SER A 126 10.05 26.57 22.77
C SER A 126 10.29 25.49 23.84
N THR A 127 9.21 24.87 24.31
CA THR A 127 9.30 23.74 25.24
C THR A 127 9.91 22.53 24.56
N VAL A 128 10.60 21.67 25.30
CA VAL A 128 11.16 20.42 24.75
C VAL A 128 10.06 19.54 24.16
N GLN A 129 8.86 19.51 24.75
CA GLN A 129 7.69 18.85 24.15
C GLN A 129 7.43 19.35 22.72
N SER A 130 7.38 20.66 22.50
CA SER A 130 7.16 21.25 21.17
C SER A 130 8.28 20.92 20.16
N LEU A 131 9.50 20.62 20.63
CA LEU A 131 10.58 20.13 19.78
C LEU A 131 10.35 18.64 19.44
N VAL A 132 10.02 17.82 20.43
CA VAL A 132 9.72 16.37 20.28
C VAL A 132 8.52 16.12 19.37
N ASP A 133 7.46 16.93 19.47
CA ASP A 133 6.26 16.86 18.61
C ASP A 133 6.59 17.06 17.11
N HIS A 134 7.74 17.66 16.81
CA HIS A 134 8.29 17.85 15.46
C HIS A 134 9.56 17.01 15.21
N LEU A 135 9.76 15.94 15.99
CA LEU A 135 10.90 15.02 15.96
C LEU A 135 12.27 15.69 16.14
N MET A 136 12.31 16.92 16.66
CA MET A 136 13.49 17.80 16.70
C MET A 136 14.12 18.08 15.32
N ILE A 137 13.33 17.98 14.24
CA ILE A 137 13.80 18.18 12.86
C ILE A 137 13.66 19.66 12.46
N GLU A 138 14.80 20.30 12.22
CA GLU A 138 14.90 21.64 11.65
C GLU A 138 14.40 21.65 10.20
N ASP A 139 15.04 20.89 9.30
CA ASP A 139 14.72 20.83 7.86
C ASP A 139 14.71 19.40 7.29
N TRP A 140 13.85 19.14 6.30
CA TRP A 140 13.83 17.90 5.51
C TRP A 140 14.45 18.13 4.12
N ILE A 141 15.56 17.44 3.81
CA ILE A 141 16.25 17.55 2.52
C ILE A 141 15.81 16.41 1.59
N THR A 142 14.91 16.69 0.64
CA THR A 142 14.45 15.72 -0.36
C THR A 142 15.25 15.80 -1.66
N ASN A 143 15.81 14.69 -2.12
CA ASN A 143 16.53 14.59 -3.40
C ASN A 143 15.91 13.49 -4.29
N ILE A 144 14.86 13.84 -5.03
CA ILE A 144 14.17 12.95 -5.97
C ILE A 144 14.71 13.22 -7.38
N SER A 145 15.15 12.18 -8.09
CA SER A 145 15.65 12.28 -9.47
C SER A 145 14.97 11.29 -10.38
N TYR A 146 14.13 11.81 -11.29
CA TYR A 146 13.49 11.01 -12.33
C TYR A 146 14.51 10.41 -13.30
N ASP A 147 15.59 11.13 -13.63
CA ASP A 147 16.64 10.64 -14.53
C ASP A 147 17.35 9.40 -13.98
N LYS A 148 17.65 9.38 -12.67
CA LYS A 148 18.23 8.19 -12.02
C LYS A 148 17.28 7.00 -12.05
N TYR A 149 15.99 7.23 -11.75
CA TYR A 149 14.95 6.21 -11.85
C TYR A 149 14.82 5.66 -13.28
N TYR A 150 14.72 6.53 -14.29
CA TYR A 150 14.56 6.14 -15.69
C TYR A 150 15.78 5.35 -16.20
N ASN A 151 17.00 5.79 -15.84
CA ASN A 151 18.25 5.12 -16.18
C ASN A 151 18.45 3.79 -15.43
N GLN A 152 17.75 3.53 -14.33
CA GLN A 152 17.65 2.21 -13.70
C GLN A 152 16.54 1.35 -14.32
N CYS A 153 15.43 1.96 -14.74
CA CYS A 153 14.28 1.27 -15.33
C CYS A 153 14.57 0.70 -16.73
N ILE A 154 15.42 1.37 -17.52
CA ILE A 154 15.90 0.96 -18.86
C ILE A 154 14.78 0.27 -19.69
N PRO A 155 13.71 0.99 -20.09
CA PRO A 155 12.55 0.39 -20.70
C PRO A 155 12.89 -0.33 -22.03
N ILE A 156 12.79 -1.66 -22.03
CA ILE A 156 13.18 -2.55 -23.14
C ILE A 156 12.41 -2.23 -24.43
N SER A 157 11.14 -1.85 -24.32
CA SER A 157 10.36 -1.36 -25.46
C SER A 157 9.28 -0.38 -25.00
N CYS A 158 9.07 0.66 -25.79
CA CYS A 158 7.97 1.62 -25.59
C CYS A 158 6.95 1.44 -26.71
N THR A 159 5.67 1.26 -26.34
CA THR A 159 4.57 1.24 -27.31
C THR A 159 3.79 2.55 -27.22
N TYR A 160 3.40 3.09 -28.38
CA TYR A 160 2.60 4.31 -28.47
C TYR A 160 1.48 4.13 -29.49
N SER A 161 0.29 4.63 -29.17
CA SER A 161 -0.86 4.63 -30.06
C SER A 161 -0.94 5.98 -30.78
N ARG A 162 -0.83 5.96 -32.12
CA ARG A 162 -0.97 7.16 -32.96
C ARG A 162 -2.23 7.07 -33.79
N ILE A 163 -3.17 7.98 -33.58
CA ILE A 163 -4.26 8.23 -34.54
C ILE A 163 -3.64 8.93 -35.74
N ALA A 164 -3.33 8.15 -36.77
CA ALA A 164 -2.82 8.66 -38.05
C ALA A 164 -3.94 8.61 -39.10
N SER A 165 -4.04 9.65 -39.92
CA SER A 165 -4.79 9.56 -41.18
C SER A 165 -4.25 8.39 -42.01
N ASN A 166 -5.11 7.74 -42.80
CA ASN A 166 -4.70 6.73 -43.79
C ASN A 166 -3.43 7.20 -44.52
N SER A 167 -2.41 6.35 -44.59
CA SER A 167 -1.12 6.75 -45.17
C SER A 167 -1.32 7.25 -46.60
N LEU A 168 -0.49 8.22 -47.03
CA LEU A 168 -0.56 8.78 -48.39
C LEU A 168 -0.57 7.66 -49.45
N LEU A 169 0.20 6.60 -49.21
CA LEU A 169 0.21 5.39 -50.03
C LEU A 169 -1.18 4.75 -50.14
N VAL A 170 -1.89 4.50 -49.02
CA VAL A 170 -3.24 3.89 -49.00
C VAL A 170 -4.29 4.80 -49.65
N ILE A 171 -4.14 6.12 -49.52
CA ILE A 171 -5.03 7.08 -50.20
C ILE A 171 -4.78 7.04 -51.72
N LEU A 172 -3.51 7.04 -52.14
CA LEU A 172 -3.13 6.96 -53.55
C LEU A 172 -3.55 5.62 -54.18
N THR A 173 -3.33 4.48 -53.52
CA THR A 173 -3.69 3.16 -54.06
C THR A 173 -5.20 3.03 -54.28
N LYS A 174 -6.02 3.47 -53.32
CA LYS A 174 -7.49 3.51 -53.47
C LYS A 174 -7.92 4.47 -54.59
N SER A 175 -7.29 5.64 -54.68
CA SER A 175 -7.58 6.63 -55.75
C SER A 175 -7.24 6.10 -57.14
N ILE A 176 -6.09 5.44 -57.30
CA ILE A 176 -5.63 4.80 -58.53
C ILE A 176 -6.59 3.65 -58.94
N GLY A 177 -7.05 2.85 -57.98
CA GLY A 177 -8.08 1.82 -58.21
C GLY A 177 -9.40 2.41 -58.71
N ILE A 178 -9.90 3.49 -58.09
CA ILE A 178 -11.14 4.18 -58.48
C ILE A 178 -11.02 4.81 -59.89
N LEU A 179 -9.87 5.41 -60.22
CA LEU A 179 -9.62 5.95 -61.57
C LEU A 179 -9.67 4.85 -62.66
N SER A 180 -9.20 3.65 -62.34
CA SER A 180 -9.23 2.52 -63.28
C SER A 180 -10.65 1.99 -63.55
N THR A 181 -11.56 2.00 -62.55
CA THR A 181 -12.97 1.64 -62.79
C THR A 181 -13.75 2.77 -63.46
N LEU A 182 -13.51 4.03 -63.11
CA LEU A 182 -14.16 5.16 -63.75
C LEU A 182 -13.88 5.20 -65.27
N THR A 183 -12.63 4.96 -65.67
CA THR A 183 -12.23 4.90 -67.09
C THR A 183 -12.83 3.70 -67.84
N MET A 184 -13.03 2.55 -67.18
CA MET A 184 -13.76 1.42 -67.75
C MET A 184 -15.26 1.73 -67.93
N VAL A 185 -15.92 2.27 -66.90
CA VAL A 185 -17.35 2.63 -66.95
C VAL A 185 -17.60 3.66 -68.04
N LEU A 186 -16.74 4.69 -68.15
CA LEU A 186 -16.79 5.66 -69.25
C LEU A 186 -16.65 4.99 -70.62
N ARG A 187 -15.72 4.05 -70.83
CA ARG A 187 -15.58 3.34 -72.11
C ARG A 187 -16.82 2.52 -72.47
N ILE A 188 -17.47 1.90 -71.50
CA ILE A 188 -18.71 1.13 -71.71
C ILE A 188 -19.90 2.06 -72.03
N LEU A 189 -19.98 3.23 -71.38
CA LEU A 189 -21.04 4.23 -71.61
C LEU A 189 -20.83 5.05 -72.90
N ILE A 190 -19.60 5.29 -73.33
CA ILE A 190 -19.28 6.06 -74.55
C ILE A 190 -19.83 5.36 -75.80
N LEU A 191 -19.80 4.03 -75.88
CA LEU A 191 -20.34 3.29 -77.03
C LEU A 191 -21.83 3.58 -77.31
N PRO A 192 -22.77 3.39 -76.36
CA PRO A 192 -24.17 3.77 -76.56
C PRO A 192 -24.37 5.28 -76.64
N ILE A 193 -23.60 6.12 -75.93
CA ILE A 193 -23.73 7.59 -76.01
C ILE A 193 -23.35 8.10 -77.41
N VAL A 194 -22.24 7.64 -77.99
CA VAL A 194 -21.83 8.00 -79.36
C VAL A 194 -22.82 7.43 -80.39
N GLY A 195 -23.36 6.23 -80.16
CA GLY A 195 -24.45 5.67 -80.97
C GLY A 195 -25.76 6.47 -80.86
N TRP A 196 -26.02 7.13 -79.74
CA TRP A 196 -27.19 7.99 -79.51
C TRP A 196 -27.00 9.37 -80.17
N ILE A 197 -25.80 9.95 -80.06
CA ILE A 197 -25.41 11.23 -80.68
C ILE A 197 -25.35 11.13 -82.21
N ARG A 198 -24.96 9.97 -82.77
CA ARG A 198 -24.92 9.72 -84.23
C ARG A 198 -26.28 9.41 -84.87
N ARG A 199 -27.40 9.41 -84.13
CA ARG A 199 -28.73 9.26 -84.74
C ARG A 199 -29.10 10.55 -85.50
N PRO A 200 -29.41 10.49 -86.80
CA PRO A 200 -29.85 11.68 -87.54
C PRO A 200 -31.17 12.21 -86.96
N ARG A 201 -31.20 13.50 -86.63
CA ARG A 201 -32.42 14.21 -86.23
C ARG A 201 -33.21 14.65 -87.46
N ASN A 202 -34.07 13.78 -87.98
CA ASN A 202 -35.26 14.23 -88.69
C ASN A 202 -36.45 14.16 -87.74
N ILE A 203 -37.27 15.21 -87.75
CA ILE A 203 -38.31 15.47 -86.75
C ILE A 203 -39.68 15.12 -87.33
N GLU A 204 -40.36 14.16 -86.70
CA GLU A 204 -41.82 14.06 -86.75
C GLU A 204 -42.37 13.76 -85.33
N PRO A 205 -43.51 14.33 -84.92
CA PRO A 205 -44.07 14.14 -83.59
C PRO A 205 -44.82 12.81 -83.47
N LEU A 206 -44.13 11.77 -82.98
CA LEU A 206 -44.73 10.46 -82.67
C LEU A 206 -45.62 10.49 -81.40
N PRO A 207 -46.71 9.71 -81.35
CA PRO A 207 -47.72 9.77 -80.29
C PRO A 207 -47.24 9.21 -78.93
N LYS A 208 -47.97 9.52 -77.85
CA LYS A 208 -47.68 9.10 -76.47
C LYS A 208 -47.82 7.57 -76.27
N ILE A 209 -46.78 6.82 -76.58
CA ILE A 209 -46.70 5.37 -76.35
C ILE A 209 -46.58 5.06 -74.83
N PRO A 210 -47.38 4.13 -74.26
CA PRO A 210 -47.34 3.81 -72.84
C PRO A 210 -46.02 3.15 -72.40
N PHE A 211 -45.59 3.48 -71.17
CA PHE A 211 -44.29 3.12 -70.59
C PHE A 211 -43.97 1.60 -70.65
N LYS A 212 -44.96 0.72 -70.48
CA LYS A 212 -44.78 -0.75 -70.56
C LYS A 212 -44.28 -1.21 -71.95
N ILE A 213 -44.72 -0.58 -73.04
CA ILE A 213 -44.26 -0.92 -74.40
C ILE A 213 -42.84 -0.38 -74.61
N LYS A 214 -42.58 0.85 -74.16
CA LYS A 214 -41.24 1.47 -74.18
C LYS A 214 -40.23 0.62 -73.39
N LEU A 215 -40.63 0.06 -72.24
CA LEU A 215 -39.81 -0.85 -71.42
C LEU A 215 -39.59 -2.23 -72.08
N ARG A 216 -40.61 -2.80 -72.75
CA ARG A 216 -40.46 -4.03 -73.55
C ARG A 216 -39.52 -3.83 -74.74
N GLN A 217 -39.65 -2.71 -75.45
CA GLN A 217 -38.73 -2.34 -76.53
C GLN A 217 -37.31 -2.15 -75.99
N LEU A 218 -37.13 -1.41 -74.89
CA LEU A 218 -35.81 -1.24 -74.25
C LEU A 218 -35.20 -2.58 -73.85
N LYS A 219 -35.97 -3.49 -73.24
CA LYS A 219 -35.53 -4.83 -72.82
C LYS A 219 -35.17 -5.71 -74.03
N SER A 220 -35.94 -5.64 -75.11
CA SER A 220 -35.66 -6.32 -76.38
C SER A 220 -34.37 -5.80 -77.05
N THR A 221 -34.20 -4.47 -77.11
CA THR A 221 -32.99 -3.84 -77.66
C THR A 221 -31.77 -4.19 -76.81
N LEU A 222 -31.85 -4.07 -75.48
CA LEU A 222 -30.79 -4.47 -74.55
C LEU A 222 -30.40 -5.94 -74.73
N TYR A 223 -31.37 -6.84 -74.81
CA TYR A 223 -31.15 -8.27 -75.02
C TYR A 223 -30.41 -8.57 -76.33
N LYS A 224 -30.83 -7.96 -77.46
CA LYS A 224 -30.09 -8.06 -78.72
C LYS A 224 -28.66 -7.50 -78.61
N THR A 225 -28.49 -6.29 -78.07
CA THR A 225 -27.15 -5.68 -77.92
C THR A 225 -26.23 -6.44 -76.96
N LEU A 226 -26.76 -7.21 -76.01
CA LEU A 226 -25.99 -8.09 -75.13
C LEU A 226 -25.57 -9.39 -75.82
N ILE A 227 -26.39 -9.92 -76.73
CA ILE A 227 -26.11 -11.15 -77.47
C ILE A 227 -25.13 -10.90 -78.62
N GLU A 228 -25.21 -9.73 -79.26
CA GLU A 228 -24.35 -9.27 -80.35
C GLU A 228 -23.06 -8.58 -79.85
N LEU A 229 -22.85 -8.48 -78.53
CA LEU A 229 -21.67 -7.85 -77.95
C LEU A 229 -20.41 -8.70 -78.19
N ASN A 230 -19.44 -8.16 -78.93
CA ASN A 230 -18.10 -8.72 -79.08
C ASN A 230 -17.05 -7.74 -78.52
N LEU A 231 -16.46 -8.06 -77.37
CA LEU A 231 -15.42 -7.24 -76.72
C LEU A 231 -14.00 -7.53 -77.25
N PHE A 232 -13.85 -8.53 -78.14
CA PHE A 232 -12.57 -9.05 -78.64
C PHE A 232 -12.51 -9.08 -80.18
N GLN A 233 -13.10 -8.08 -80.83
CA GLN A 233 -13.23 -7.99 -82.28
C GLN A 233 -11.86 -7.80 -82.97
N ARG A 234 -11.55 -8.64 -83.98
CA ARG A 234 -10.37 -8.53 -84.86
C ARG A 234 -10.82 -8.35 -86.34
N PRO A 235 -10.03 -7.66 -87.18
CA PRO A 235 -10.18 -7.74 -88.64
C PRO A 235 -9.98 -9.19 -89.12
N ILE A 236 -10.74 -9.58 -90.15
CA ILE A 236 -11.11 -10.98 -90.45
C ILE A 236 -10.21 -11.58 -91.55
N ASP A 237 -10.11 -12.91 -91.59
CA ASP A 237 -10.09 -13.65 -92.88
C ASP A 237 -10.68 -15.09 -92.82
N ASP A 238 -11.29 -15.53 -91.71
CA ASP A 238 -11.97 -16.85 -91.65
C ASP A 238 -13.22 -16.85 -90.74
N ASN A 239 -14.32 -17.41 -91.26
CA ASN A 239 -15.67 -17.31 -90.71
C ASN A 239 -15.84 -18.13 -89.41
N ASN A 240 -14.99 -19.15 -89.21
CA ASN A 240 -14.98 -19.97 -88.00
C ASN A 240 -14.38 -19.26 -86.76
N ASN A 241 -13.70 -18.12 -86.92
CA ASN A 241 -12.99 -17.46 -85.82
C ASN A 241 -13.88 -16.48 -85.01
N ILE A 242 -15.03 -16.07 -85.57
CA ILE A 242 -15.96 -15.11 -84.94
C ILE A 242 -16.69 -15.73 -83.73
N ARG A 243 -17.08 -17.02 -83.80
CA ARG A 243 -17.82 -17.70 -82.72
C ARG A 243 -17.01 -17.75 -81.42
N TYR A 244 -15.71 -18.04 -81.50
CA TYR A 244 -14.81 -18.02 -80.35
C TYR A 244 -14.67 -16.62 -79.72
N GLN A 245 -14.79 -15.53 -80.49
CA GLN A 245 -14.75 -14.16 -79.95
C GLN A 245 -16.02 -13.83 -79.16
N TYR A 246 -17.20 -14.26 -79.62
CA TYR A 246 -18.44 -14.14 -78.87
C TYR A 246 -18.42 -15.01 -77.60
N ASP A 247 -17.97 -16.25 -77.69
CA ASP A 247 -17.92 -17.15 -76.52
C ASP A 247 -16.84 -16.72 -75.51
N ALA A 248 -15.69 -16.19 -75.95
CA ALA A 248 -14.72 -15.53 -75.07
C ALA A 248 -15.28 -14.24 -74.44
N THR A 249 -16.09 -13.47 -75.16
CA THR A 249 -16.79 -12.29 -74.59
C THR A 249 -17.79 -12.70 -73.51
N ARG A 250 -18.55 -13.78 -73.73
CA ARG A 250 -19.51 -14.33 -72.76
C ARG A 250 -18.81 -14.87 -71.52
N LEU A 251 -17.77 -15.68 -71.69
CA LEU A 251 -16.98 -16.22 -70.59
C LEU A 251 -16.31 -15.10 -69.79
N TYR A 252 -15.74 -14.08 -70.44
CA TYR A 252 -15.18 -12.89 -69.78
C TYR A 252 -16.20 -12.18 -68.88
N ILE A 253 -17.41 -11.94 -69.38
CA ILE A 253 -18.48 -11.29 -68.60
C ILE A 253 -18.92 -12.17 -67.43
N VAL A 254 -19.12 -13.48 -67.65
CA VAL A 254 -19.51 -14.43 -66.59
C VAL A 254 -18.43 -14.54 -65.52
N SER A 255 -17.14 -14.63 -65.88
CA SER A 255 -16.02 -14.66 -64.94
C SER A 255 -15.95 -13.41 -64.07
N ILE A 256 -16.19 -12.22 -64.65
CA ILE A 256 -16.23 -10.96 -63.89
C ILE A 256 -17.40 -10.96 -62.90
N VAL A 257 -18.62 -11.29 -63.35
CA VAL A 257 -19.82 -11.29 -62.48
C VAL A 257 -19.66 -12.29 -61.34
N LEU A 258 -19.17 -13.50 -61.63
CA LEU A 258 -18.94 -14.54 -60.61
C LEU A 258 -17.87 -14.11 -59.59
N SER A 259 -16.77 -13.52 -60.05
CA SER A 259 -15.72 -13.01 -59.16
C SER A 259 -16.21 -11.88 -58.26
N ILE A 260 -17.03 -10.97 -58.79
CA ILE A 260 -17.65 -9.89 -58.00
C ILE A 260 -18.56 -10.48 -56.92
N LEU A 261 -19.40 -11.47 -57.25
CA LEU A 261 -20.30 -12.11 -56.28
C LEU A 261 -19.51 -12.79 -55.14
N ILE A 262 -18.48 -13.58 -55.47
CA ILE A 262 -17.64 -14.29 -54.48
C ILE A 262 -16.89 -13.31 -53.56
N LEU A 263 -16.32 -12.24 -54.12
CA LEU A 263 -15.59 -11.24 -53.33
C LEU A 263 -16.53 -10.38 -52.46
N SER A 264 -17.75 -10.10 -52.96
CA SER A 264 -18.76 -9.34 -52.22
C SER A 264 -19.29 -10.12 -51.02
N THR A 265 -19.57 -11.42 -51.17
CA THR A 265 -20.01 -12.26 -50.04
C THR A 265 -18.89 -12.42 -49.03
N TYR A 266 -17.66 -12.72 -49.47
CA TYR A 266 -16.49 -12.85 -48.59
C TYR A 266 -16.29 -11.59 -47.73
N LYS A 267 -16.31 -10.37 -48.33
CA LYS A 267 -16.10 -9.13 -47.56
C LYS A 267 -17.31 -8.62 -46.77
N TYR A 268 -18.51 -9.13 -47.03
CA TYR A 268 -19.70 -8.82 -46.23
C TYR A 268 -19.80 -9.67 -44.95
N PHE A 269 -19.33 -10.93 -44.99
CA PHE A 269 -19.33 -11.83 -43.82
C PHE A 269 -18.09 -11.67 -42.91
N ASP A 270 -17.13 -10.83 -43.30
CA ASP A 270 -15.94 -10.47 -42.53
C ASP A 270 -16.34 -9.64 -41.29
N ILE A 271 -16.17 -10.21 -40.08
CA ILE A 271 -16.50 -9.58 -38.79
C ILE A 271 -15.27 -8.82 -38.29
N VAL A 272 -15.46 -7.56 -37.93
CA VAL A 272 -14.38 -6.64 -37.55
C VAL A 272 -14.62 -6.04 -36.17
N MET A 273 -13.54 -5.85 -35.41
CA MET A 273 -13.56 -5.17 -34.11
C MET A 273 -13.64 -3.67 -34.30
N HIS A 274 -14.68 -3.06 -33.75
CA HIS A 274 -14.87 -1.61 -33.74
C HIS A 274 -14.56 -1.03 -32.36
N TYR A 275 -13.82 0.08 -32.36
CA TYR A 275 -13.47 0.87 -31.19
C TYR A 275 -14.31 2.15 -31.23
N THR A 276 -14.98 2.48 -30.14
CA THR A 276 -15.64 3.79 -29.97
C THR A 276 -15.03 4.52 -28.79
N THR A 277 -14.67 5.77 -29.03
CA THR A 277 -14.13 6.69 -28.01
C THR A 277 -15.14 7.80 -27.76
N ILE A 278 -15.53 7.99 -26.51
CA ILE A 278 -16.35 9.12 -26.05
C ILE A 278 -15.43 10.05 -25.26
N LEU A 279 -15.48 11.35 -25.56
CA LEU A 279 -14.70 12.38 -24.87
C LEU A 279 -15.50 12.96 -23.70
N ASN A 280 -14.82 13.22 -22.57
CA ASN A 280 -15.37 13.79 -21.34
C ASN A 280 -16.76 13.22 -20.95
N PRO A 281 -16.92 11.89 -20.79
CA PRO A 281 -18.20 11.30 -20.42
C PRO A 281 -18.65 11.74 -19.02
N SER A 282 -19.95 11.89 -18.85
CA SER A 282 -20.58 12.06 -17.54
C SER A 282 -20.72 10.73 -16.80
N GLU A 283 -20.86 10.79 -15.47
CA GLU A 283 -21.04 9.61 -14.60
C GLU A 283 -22.19 8.72 -15.08
N SER A 284 -23.34 9.30 -15.44
CA SER A 284 -24.50 8.53 -15.91
C SER A 284 -24.27 7.84 -17.26
N GLN A 285 -23.49 8.47 -18.16
CA GLN A 285 -23.05 7.84 -19.42
C GLN A 285 -22.08 6.69 -19.14
N TYR A 286 -21.11 6.88 -18.24
CA TYR A 286 -20.20 5.82 -17.81
C TYR A 286 -20.96 4.63 -17.21
N LEU A 287 -21.87 4.84 -16.26
CA LEU A 287 -22.65 3.78 -15.62
C LEU A 287 -23.53 3.02 -16.64
N THR A 288 -24.05 3.72 -17.66
CA THR A 288 -24.81 3.09 -18.75
C THR A 288 -23.92 2.20 -19.63
N LEU A 289 -22.68 2.64 -19.90
CA LEU A 289 -21.70 1.89 -20.67
C LEU A 289 -21.12 0.72 -19.88
N GLU A 290 -20.83 0.89 -18.59
CA GLU A 290 -20.33 -0.16 -17.69
C GLU A 290 -21.30 -1.34 -17.67
N LYS A 291 -22.59 -1.06 -17.49
CA LYS A 291 -23.65 -2.07 -17.50
C LYS A 291 -23.74 -2.89 -18.80
N LYS A 292 -23.26 -2.36 -19.93
CA LYS A 292 -23.37 -2.97 -21.27
C LYS A 292 -22.04 -3.53 -21.82
N TYR A 293 -20.92 -2.94 -21.42
CA TYR A 293 -19.59 -3.17 -21.99
C TYR A 293 -18.49 -3.31 -20.91
N SER A 294 -18.85 -3.71 -19.68
CA SER A 294 -17.94 -3.82 -18.51
C SER A 294 -16.59 -4.49 -18.76
N ILE A 295 -16.51 -5.43 -19.70
CA ILE A 295 -15.29 -6.18 -20.02
C ILE A 295 -14.32 -5.38 -20.91
N SER A 296 -14.82 -4.49 -21.78
CA SER A 296 -14.01 -3.76 -22.77
C SER A 296 -13.98 -2.24 -22.57
N LEU A 297 -14.77 -1.71 -21.64
CA LEU A 297 -14.79 -0.30 -21.27
C LEU A 297 -13.54 0.08 -20.46
N SER A 298 -12.68 0.92 -21.04
CA SER A 298 -11.52 1.51 -20.37
C SER A 298 -11.59 3.03 -20.44
N CYS A 299 -11.53 3.66 -19.27
CA CYS A 299 -11.68 5.11 -19.08
C CYS A 299 -10.48 5.63 -18.27
N PRO A 300 -9.38 6.06 -18.90
CA PRO A 300 -8.23 6.61 -18.18
C PRO A 300 -8.60 7.84 -17.35
N CYS A 301 -8.20 7.85 -16.07
CA CYS A 301 -8.34 9.00 -15.18
C CYS A 301 -7.35 10.11 -15.56
N SER A 302 -7.73 11.38 -15.40
CA SER A 302 -6.79 12.51 -15.42
C SER A 302 -6.01 12.62 -14.10
N SER A 303 -6.68 12.34 -12.96
CA SER A 303 -6.03 12.22 -11.65
C SER A 303 -5.83 10.74 -11.32
N ILE A 304 -4.58 10.28 -11.36
CA ILE A 304 -4.24 8.87 -11.09
C ILE A 304 -4.14 8.59 -9.58
N SER A 305 -4.00 9.62 -8.74
CA SER A 305 -3.65 9.49 -7.31
C SER A 305 -4.41 10.49 -6.45
N MET A 306 -5.45 10.00 -5.76
CA MET A 306 -6.51 10.80 -5.14
C MET A 306 -6.54 10.59 -3.62
N PRO A 307 -6.41 11.62 -2.76
CA PRO A 307 -6.45 11.43 -1.31
C PRO A 307 -7.82 10.93 -0.83
N TYR A 308 -7.84 10.00 0.13
CA TYR A 308 -9.09 9.36 0.59
C TYR A 308 -10.12 10.38 1.10
N SER A 309 -9.67 11.48 1.72
CA SER A 309 -10.49 12.59 2.20
C SER A 309 -11.47 13.21 1.19
N ILE A 310 -11.25 13.02 -0.13
CA ILE A 310 -12.18 13.51 -1.16
C ILE A 310 -13.48 12.71 -1.15
N PHE A 311 -13.40 11.38 -1.10
CA PHE A 311 -14.54 10.49 -1.34
C PHE A 311 -14.95 9.63 -0.13
N LEU A 312 -14.19 9.65 0.96
CA LEU A 312 -14.41 8.86 2.17
C LEU A 312 -14.48 9.74 3.41
N LYS A 313 -15.48 9.49 4.26
CA LYS A 313 -15.61 10.07 5.60
C LYS A 313 -15.91 8.96 6.61
N ILE A 314 -15.15 8.94 7.70
CA ILE A 314 -15.25 8.02 8.84
C ILE A 314 -15.37 8.88 10.11
N GLU A 315 -16.40 8.59 10.92
CA GLU A 315 -16.62 9.22 12.22
C GLU A 315 -16.83 8.13 13.30
N PRO A 316 -15.90 8.00 14.27
CA PRO A 316 -16.05 7.08 15.39
C PRO A 316 -17.07 7.62 16.41
N ARG A 317 -17.93 6.73 16.93
CA ARG A 317 -18.76 7.02 18.10
C ARG A 317 -18.14 6.33 19.31
N TYR A 318 -17.43 7.11 20.12
CA TYR A 318 -16.79 6.63 21.33
C TYR A 318 -17.79 6.13 22.38
N HIS A 319 -17.39 5.14 23.16
CA HIS A 319 -18.15 4.57 24.28
C HIS A 319 -18.53 5.66 25.29
N HIS A 320 -19.77 5.62 25.79
CA HIS A 320 -20.37 6.69 26.61
C HIS A 320 -19.52 7.10 27.84
N VAL A 321 -18.73 6.18 28.40
CA VAL A 321 -17.78 6.47 29.49
C VAL A 321 -16.83 7.63 29.15
N CYS A 322 -16.38 7.75 27.89
CA CYS A 322 -15.40 8.75 27.46
C CYS A 322 -15.97 10.16 27.29
N SER A 323 -17.30 10.30 27.29
CA SER A 323 -18.03 11.58 27.33
C SER A 323 -18.67 11.89 28.69
N SER A 324 -18.53 10.99 29.67
CA SER A 324 -19.20 11.11 30.98
C SER A 324 -18.41 11.93 32.00
N ASP A 325 -19.11 12.42 33.03
CA ASP A 325 -18.48 13.11 34.17
C ASP A 325 -17.46 12.25 34.94
N ILE A 326 -17.54 10.91 34.87
CA ILE A 326 -16.62 9.96 35.53
C ILE A 326 -15.17 10.24 35.14
N VAL A 327 -14.93 10.52 33.85
CA VAL A 327 -13.59 10.82 33.33
C VAL A 327 -13.27 12.33 33.35
N SER A 328 -14.14 13.18 33.90
CA SER A 328 -13.88 14.61 33.94
C SER A 328 -12.74 14.95 34.91
N PRO A 329 -11.84 15.89 34.56
CA PRO A 329 -10.79 16.35 35.49
C PRO A 329 -11.37 16.85 36.82
N ARG A 330 -12.53 17.51 36.77
CA ARG A 330 -13.26 18.01 37.94
C ARG A 330 -13.59 16.91 38.95
N ILE A 331 -14.10 15.76 38.50
CA ILE A 331 -14.43 14.62 39.36
C ILE A 331 -13.13 13.96 39.88
N ILE A 332 -12.15 13.73 39.00
CA ILE A 332 -10.86 13.13 39.38
C ILE A 332 -10.14 13.95 40.47
N ASP A 333 -10.01 15.27 40.27
CA ASP A 333 -9.34 16.18 41.21
C ASP A 333 -10.15 16.31 42.53
N ARG A 334 -11.48 16.32 42.47
CA ARG A 334 -12.35 16.33 43.67
C ARG A 334 -12.21 15.05 44.50
N TYR A 335 -12.11 13.89 43.86
CA TYR A 335 -11.92 12.62 44.56
C TYR A 335 -10.51 12.50 45.16
N ALA A 336 -9.48 13.02 44.48
CA ALA A 336 -8.11 13.05 44.99
C ALA A 336 -7.94 14.05 46.17
N GLY A 337 -8.39 15.30 45.99
CA GLY A 337 -8.17 16.40 46.95
C GLY A 337 -8.68 16.14 48.37
N SER A 338 -9.81 15.44 48.48
CA SER A 338 -10.47 15.11 49.76
C SER A 338 -9.65 14.21 50.71
N ILE A 339 -8.59 13.56 50.26
CA ILE A 339 -7.75 12.69 51.11
C ILE A 339 -6.80 13.54 52.01
N GLY A 340 -6.70 14.85 51.75
CA GLY A 340 -5.74 15.75 52.40
C GLY A 340 -6.02 16.15 53.85
N GLU A 341 -7.28 16.22 54.30
CA GLU A 341 -7.64 17.05 55.47
C GLU A 341 -7.99 16.29 56.76
N GLY A 342 -8.34 14.99 56.70
CA GLY A 342 -8.85 14.25 57.87
C GLY A 342 -8.09 12.99 58.29
N SER A 343 -7.51 12.24 57.35
CA SER A 343 -7.20 10.82 57.55
C SER A 343 -5.92 10.52 58.35
N ARG A 344 -5.96 10.74 59.66
CA ARG A 344 -4.92 10.29 60.60
C ARG A 344 -5.11 8.81 60.99
N GLY A 345 -4.60 7.90 60.15
CA GLY A 345 -4.28 6.53 60.56
C GLY A 345 -4.47 5.46 59.47
N TYR A 346 -3.45 4.62 59.29
CA TYR A 346 -3.44 3.31 58.59
C TYR A 346 -4.70 2.92 57.79
N GLN A 347 -4.93 3.56 56.65
CA GLN A 347 -6.04 3.21 55.77
C GLN A 347 -5.76 1.95 54.95
N SER A 348 -6.84 1.25 54.64
CA SER A 348 -6.86 -0.03 53.94
C SER A 348 -6.50 0.15 52.46
N PRO A 349 -5.51 -0.57 51.89
CA PRO A 349 -5.28 -0.56 50.43
C PRO A 349 -6.53 -0.94 49.63
N TRP A 350 -7.42 -1.73 50.25
CA TRP A 350 -8.65 -2.26 49.68
C TRP A 350 -9.80 -1.24 49.58
N ASP A 351 -9.64 -0.03 50.14
CA ASP A 351 -10.69 0.99 50.22
C ASP A 351 -10.83 1.80 48.91
N TYR A 352 -12.04 1.80 48.35
CA TYR A 352 -12.44 2.65 47.23
C TYR A 352 -12.29 4.14 47.57
N GLY A 353 -12.50 4.53 48.83
CA GLY A 353 -12.32 5.92 49.29
C GLY A 353 -10.91 6.45 49.03
N GLU A 354 -9.91 5.56 49.05
CA GLU A 354 -8.51 5.87 48.77
C GLU A 354 -8.14 5.59 47.30
N ASN A 355 -8.57 4.47 46.72
CA ASN A 355 -8.05 4.00 45.43
C ASN A 355 -8.98 4.24 44.22
N GLY A 356 -10.28 4.49 44.42
CA GLY A 356 -11.25 4.61 43.34
C GLY A 356 -10.95 5.73 42.32
N HIS A 357 -10.31 6.80 42.78
CA HIS A 357 -9.90 7.93 41.92
C HIS A 357 -8.88 7.54 40.84
N ILE A 358 -8.11 6.47 41.07
CA ILE A 358 -7.10 5.98 40.14
C ILE A 358 -7.75 5.28 38.94
N HIS A 359 -8.83 4.53 39.16
CA HIS A 359 -9.60 3.90 38.08
C HIS A 359 -10.17 4.96 37.12
N PHE A 360 -10.73 6.03 37.67
CA PHE A 360 -11.20 7.18 36.88
C PHE A 360 -10.06 7.86 36.12
N HIS A 361 -8.89 8.00 36.74
CA HIS A 361 -7.70 8.51 36.05
C HIS A 361 -7.25 7.60 34.91
N PHE A 362 -7.24 6.27 35.09
CA PHE A 362 -6.92 5.32 34.02
C PHE A 362 -7.94 5.39 32.89
N LEU A 363 -9.24 5.34 33.19
CA LEU A 363 -10.31 5.47 32.17
C LEU A 363 -10.19 6.78 31.38
N PHE A 364 -9.98 7.92 32.07
CA PHE A 364 -9.71 9.20 31.41
C PHE A 364 -8.47 9.16 30.50
N LYS A 365 -7.38 8.55 30.97
CA LYS A 365 -6.13 8.43 30.21
C LYS A 365 -6.30 7.53 28.99
N PHE A 366 -6.99 6.39 29.10
CA PHE A 366 -7.30 5.52 27.97
C PHE A 366 -8.22 6.22 26.97
N CYS A 367 -9.34 6.80 27.43
CA CYS A 367 -10.24 7.56 26.56
C CYS A 367 -9.50 8.66 25.79
N LYS A 368 -8.68 9.48 26.47
CA LYS A 368 -7.93 10.55 25.80
C LYS A 368 -6.84 10.04 24.87
N ARG A 369 -6.09 9.00 25.26
CA ARG A 369 -5.00 8.48 24.43
C ARG A 369 -5.53 7.75 23.19
N ILE A 370 -6.64 7.00 23.33
CA ILE A 370 -7.25 6.30 22.21
C ILE A 370 -7.94 7.31 21.28
N GLN A 371 -8.66 8.31 21.79
CA GLN A 371 -9.19 9.42 20.98
C GLN A 371 -8.09 10.05 20.11
N GLN A 372 -6.98 10.48 20.72
CA GLN A 372 -5.82 11.02 19.99
C GLN A 372 -5.25 10.03 18.97
N SER A 373 -5.05 8.76 19.35
CA SER A 373 -4.53 7.73 18.44
C SER A 373 -5.44 7.46 17.24
N ILE A 374 -6.75 7.68 17.37
CA ILE A 374 -7.72 7.54 16.28
C ILE A 374 -7.72 8.80 15.41
N ASP A 375 -7.69 9.99 16.03
CA ASP A 375 -7.63 11.26 15.32
C ASP A 375 -6.35 11.37 14.47
N ASP A 376 -5.19 11.05 15.05
CA ASP A 376 -3.89 11.00 14.35
C ASP A 376 -3.91 10.00 13.19
N ALA A 377 -4.39 8.77 13.43
CA ALA A 377 -4.43 7.72 12.41
C ALA A 377 -5.52 7.94 11.33
N LEU A 378 -6.57 8.73 11.62
CA LEU A 378 -7.51 9.23 10.63
C LEU A 378 -6.86 10.33 9.77
N LEU A 379 -6.10 11.25 10.36
CA LEU A 379 -5.40 12.30 9.62
C LEU A 379 -4.41 11.71 8.60
N ASP A 380 -3.64 10.69 8.98
CA ASP A 380 -2.73 10.01 8.07
C ASP A 380 -3.48 9.21 6.99
N PHE A 381 -4.48 8.43 7.36
CA PHE A 381 -5.32 7.69 6.40
C PHE A 381 -6.07 8.61 5.42
N TYR A 382 -6.48 9.80 5.83
CA TYR A 382 -7.09 10.78 4.92
C TYR A 382 -6.10 11.47 3.97
N ARG A 383 -4.80 11.42 4.28
CA ARG A 383 -3.70 11.89 3.41
C ARG A 383 -3.23 10.80 2.45
N ASP A 384 -3.38 9.52 2.82
CA ASP A 384 -3.14 8.39 1.94
C ASP A 384 -3.94 8.52 0.63
N ARG A 385 -3.34 8.02 -0.46
CA ARG A 385 -3.87 8.21 -1.81
C ARG A 385 -4.31 6.92 -2.45
N PHE A 386 -5.53 6.94 -2.96
CA PHE A 386 -6.09 5.91 -3.84
C PHE A 386 -5.47 6.05 -5.23
N VAL A 387 -4.80 5.01 -5.68
CA VAL A 387 -4.12 4.99 -6.98
C VAL A 387 -4.95 4.19 -7.98
N SER A 388 -5.44 4.85 -9.03
CA SER A 388 -6.24 4.23 -10.09
C SER A 388 -5.98 4.93 -11.43
N SER A 389 -5.42 4.20 -12.39
CA SER A 389 -5.16 4.74 -13.74
C SER A 389 -6.42 4.78 -14.62
N THR A 390 -7.47 4.07 -14.25
CA THR A 390 -8.77 4.01 -14.95
C THR A 390 -9.95 4.08 -13.97
N VAL A 391 -11.12 4.54 -14.44
CA VAL A 391 -12.36 4.54 -13.65
C VAL A 391 -12.77 3.11 -13.29
N LEU A 392 -12.77 2.79 -12.00
CA LEU A 392 -13.30 1.54 -11.48
C LEU A 392 -14.84 1.54 -11.47
N SER A 393 -15.46 0.38 -11.62
CA SER A 393 -16.92 0.28 -11.47
C SER A 393 -17.33 0.48 -10.01
N PRO A 394 -18.56 0.95 -9.72
CA PRO A 394 -19.01 1.23 -8.35
C PRO A 394 -18.86 0.04 -7.40
N LYS A 395 -19.08 -1.19 -7.90
CA LYS A 395 -18.93 -2.42 -7.10
C LYS A 395 -17.48 -2.70 -6.74
N ILE A 396 -16.55 -2.52 -7.68
CA ILE A 396 -15.12 -2.75 -7.46
C ILE A 396 -14.57 -1.67 -6.52
N PHE A 397 -14.89 -0.41 -6.79
CA PHE A 397 -14.54 0.72 -5.92
C PHE A 397 -15.02 0.50 -4.49
N GLN A 398 -16.32 0.24 -4.27
CA GLN A 398 -16.88 -0.02 -2.95
C GLN A 398 -16.19 -1.19 -2.23
N SER A 399 -15.93 -2.30 -2.95
CA SER A 399 -15.25 -3.46 -2.37
C SER A 399 -13.80 -3.15 -1.96
N GLN A 400 -13.08 -2.37 -2.74
CA GLN A 400 -11.69 -2.00 -2.43
C GLN A 400 -11.64 -1.02 -1.26
N ILE A 401 -12.48 0.02 -1.26
CA ILE A 401 -12.54 0.99 -0.15
C ILE A 401 -12.99 0.32 1.16
N ASN A 402 -14.00 -0.55 1.14
CA ASN A 402 -14.39 -1.31 2.34
C ASN A 402 -13.23 -2.16 2.88
N SER A 403 -12.45 -2.82 2.02
CA SER A 403 -11.29 -3.59 2.45
C SER A 403 -10.18 -2.72 3.05
N LEU A 404 -9.93 -1.54 2.51
CA LEU A 404 -8.94 -0.59 3.04
C LEU A 404 -9.35 -0.12 4.44
N ILE A 405 -10.64 0.14 4.66
CA ILE A 405 -11.17 0.56 5.96
C ILE A 405 -11.06 -0.54 7.01
N GLU A 406 -11.44 -1.79 6.69
CA GLU A 406 -11.33 -2.89 7.66
C GLU A 406 -9.87 -3.24 7.98
N TYR A 407 -8.97 -3.15 7.00
CA TYR A 407 -7.52 -3.26 7.21
C TYR A 407 -7.01 -2.15 8.15
N TRP A 408 -7.39 -0.89 7.91
CA TRP A 408 -7.02 0.26 8.73
C TRP A 408 -7.51 0.13 10.19
N LYS A 409 -8.79 -0.22 10.39
CA LYS A 409 -9.36 -0.50 11.73
C LYS A 409 -8.58 -1.59 12.47
N SER A 410 -8.31 -2.71 11.82
CA SER A 410 -7.57 -3.83 12.40
C SER A 410 -6.13 -3.43 12.76
N THR A 411 -5.50 -2.60 11.93
CA THR A 411 -4.14 -2.09 12.18
C THR A 411 -4.07 -1.29 13.47
N ILE A 412 -4.94 -0.29 13.64
CA ILE A 412 -4.92 0.58 14.83
C ILE A 412 -5.28 -0.20 16.10
N LYS A 413 -6.23 -1.14 16.00
CA LYS A 413 -6.58 -2.05 17.10
C LYS A 413 -5.36 -2.83 17.56
N ASN A 414 -4.73 -3.58 16.65
CA ASN A 414 -3.60 -4.46 16.99
C ASN A 414 -2.38 -3.67 17.48
N GLN A 415 -2.15 -2.46 16.92
CA GLN A 415 -1.11 -1.55 17.42
C GLN A 415 -1.35 -1.08 18.86
N ASN A 416 -2.59 -0.70 19.21
CA ASN A 416 -2.92 -0.26 20.57
C ASN A 416 -2.85 -1.42 21.58
N LEU A 417 -3.36 -2.60 21.23
CA LEU A 417 -3.30 -3.78 22.10
C LEU A 417 -1.86 -4.21 22.40
N ARG A 418 -1.03 -4.33 21.36
CA ARG A 418 0.39 -4.64 21.52
C ARG A 418 1.10 -3.65 22.46
N ASN A 419 0.78 -2.37 22.40
CA ASN A 419 1.37 -1.38 23.30
C ASN A 419 0.96 -1.61 24.77
N ILE A 420 -0.30 -2.02 25.02
CA ILE A 420 -0.76 -2.41 26.36
C ILE A 420 -0.01 -3.67 26.82
N ASP A 421 0.01 -4.73 26.02
CA ASP A 421 0.67 -6.00 26.36
C ASP A 421 2.16 -5.80 26.71
N ILE A 422 2.90 -4.97 25.94
CA ILE A 422 4.32 -4.69 26.24
C ILE A 422 4.46 -3.91 27.55
N ILE A 423 3.60 -2.93 27.82
CA ILE A 423 3.61 -2.18 29.09
C ILE A 423 3.33 -3.12 30.27
N GLN A 424 2.36 -4.02 30.16
CA GLN A 424 2.05 -5.00 31.20
C GLN A 424 3.23 -5.95 31.44
N ALA A 425 3.74 -6.57 30.37
CA ALA A 425 4.87 -7.51 30.41
C ALA A 425 6.13 -6.88 31.02
N THR A 426 6.47 -5.64 30.63
CA THR A 426 7.66 -4.95 31.15
C THR A 426 7.46 -4.39 32.56
N THR A 427 6.25 -3.98 32.93
CA THR A 427 5.93 -3.48 34.28
C THR A 427 5.97 -4.62 35.31
N HIS A 428 5.30 -5.75 35.00
CA HIS A 428 5.33 -6.94 35.85
C HIS A 428 6.69 -7.62 35.82
N GLY A 429 7.28 -7.78 34.65
CA GLY A 429 8.56 -8.45 34.46
C GLY A 429 9.75 -7.71 35.08
N ASN A 430 9.73 -6.37 35.14
CA ASN A 430 10.69 -5.61 35.96
C ASN A 430 10.29 -5.52 37.45
N GLN A 431 9.13 -6.08 37.81
CA GLN A 431 8.57 -6.05 39.16
C GLN A 431 8.49 -4.62 39.71
N LEU A 432 8.04 -3.67 38.89
CA LEU A 432 8.01 -2.24 39.23
C LEU A 432 7.04 -1.99 40.40
N MET A 433 7.48 -1.25 41.41
CA MET A 433 6.66 -1.00 42.60
C MET A 433 5.50 -0.04 42.34
N SER A 434 4.38 -0.25 43.05
CA SER A 434 3.29 0.73 43.25
C SER A 434 3.37 1.31 44.69
N PRO A 435 4.43 2.07 45.04
CA PRO A 435 4.80 2.33 46.43
C PRO A 435 3.85 3.29 47.16
N LEU A 436 3.02 4.05 46.43
CA LEU A 436 2.04 4.96 47.02
C LEU A 436 0.79 4.22 47.54
N LEU A 437 0.52 3.01 47.04
CA LEU A 437 -0.74 2.30 47.24
C LEU A 437 -0.57 0.96 47.95
N ASN A 438 0.67 0.44 48.00
CA ASN A 438 1.01 -0.90 48.48
C ASN A 438 0.20 -2.03 47.81
N THR A 439 -0.15 -1.88 46.52
CA THR A 439 -1.02 -2.83 45.81
C THR A 439 -0.29 -4.11 45.39
N ASN A 440 0.93 -4.02 44.84
CA ASN A 440 1.72 -5.19 44.47
C ASN A 440 2.72 -5.64 45.56
N PHE A 441 3.20 -4.71 46.38
CA PHE A 441 4.16 -4.96 47.46
C PHE A 441 3.86 -4.07 48.66
N SER A 442 4.18 -4.56 49.86
CA SER A 442 4.07 -3.83 51.12
C SER A 442 5.42 -3.74 51.82
N PHE A 443 5.63 -2.67 52.58
CA PHE A 443 6.81 -2.51 53.43
C PHE A 443 6.53 -3.04 54.84
N SER A 444 7.40 -3.89 55.35
CA SER A 444 7.36 -4.41 56.72
C SER A 444 8.64 -4.07 57.46
N TYR A 445 8.54 -3.51 58.67
CA TYR A 445 9.69 -3.11 59.48
C TYR A 445 9.85 -4.05 60.67
N VAL A 446 10.75 -5.03 60.56
CA VAL A 446 10.96 -6.10 61.55
C VAL A 446 12.44 -6.13 61.95
N ASN A 447 12.74 -6.24 63.25
CA ASN A 447 14.11 -6.33 63.78
C ASN A 447 15.06 -5.22 63.27
N ARG A 448 14.55 -3.99 63.19
CA ARG A 448 15.23 -2.80 62.63
C ARG A 448 15.63 -2.91 61.14
N GLN A 449 15.07 -3.85 60.39
CA GLN A 449 15.27 -4.00 58.95
C GLN A 449 13.96 -3.71 58.22
N LEU A 450 14.06 -2.96 57.12
CA LEU A 450 12.96 -2.76 56.17
C LEU A 450 12.96 -3.95 55.21
N LYS A 451 11.84 -4.67 55.17
CA LYS A 451 11.56 -5.78 54.25
C LYS A 451 10.49 -5.38 53.26
N ILE A 452 10.57 -5.92 52.05
CA ILE A 452 9.54 -5.78 51.03
C ILE A 452 8.83 -7.13 50.93
N ILE A 453 7.52 -7.13 51.13
CA ILE A 453 6.69 -8.33 51.13
C ILE A 453 5.72 -8.24 49.95
N PRO A 454 5.68 -9.24 49.06
CA PRO A 454 4.74 -9.26 47.94
C PRO A 454 3.30 -9.41 48.44
N MET A 455 2.40 -8.63 47.85
CA MET A 455 0.98 -8.71 48.14
C MET A 455 0.38 -9.99 47.56
N LYS A 456 -0.65 -10.49 48.23
CA LYS A 456 -1.46 -11.62 47.80
C LYS A 456 -2.93 -11.22 47.80
N TYR A 457 -3.61 -11.60 46.73
CA TYR A 457 -5.05 -11.41 46.54
C TYR A 457 -5.65 -12.82 46.52
N SER A 458 -6.35 -13.19 47.60
CA SER A 458 -6.72 -14.59 47.87
C SER A 458 -5.48 -15.51 47.79
N ASN A 459 -5.49 -16.54 46.95
CA ASN A 459 -4.35 -17.44 46.75
C ASN A 459 -3.36 -16.97 45.67
N CYS A 460 -3.62 -15.85 44.99
CA CYS A 460 -2.81 -15.34 43.89
C CYS A 460 -1.74 -14.35 44.40
N SER A 461 -0.49 -14.49 43.95
CA SER A 461 0.67 -13.71 44.41
C SER A 461 1.14 -12.73 43.33
N CYS A 462 1.26 -11.44 43.66
CA CYS A 462 1.62 -10.39 42.70
C CYS A 462 2.97 -10.55 42.03
N VAL A 463 3.89 -11.28 42.67
CA VAL A 463 5.17 -11.65 42.07
C VAL A 463 4.98 -12.60 40.90
N LEU A 464 4.06 -13.56 41.01
CA LEU A 464 3.87 -14.63 40.03
C LEU A 464 2.92 -14.24 38.89
N SER A 465 1.87 -13.47 39.19
CA SER A 465 0.88 -13.01 38.22
C SER A 465 0.53 -11.53 38.44
N PRO A 466 0.45 -10.72 37.36
CA PRO A 466 0.01 -9.32 37.47
C PRO A 466 -1.50 -9.22 37.68
N SER A 467 -2.25 -10.20 37.17
CA SER A 467 -3.71 -10.23 37.12
C SER A 467 -4.35 -10.76 38.42
N CYS A 468 -3.64 -10.77 39.54
CA CYS A 468 -4.27 -11.07 40.83
C CYS A 468 -5.08 -9.86 41.31
N TYR A 469 -6.38 -10.07 41.56
CA TYR A 469 -7.30 -9.05 42.06
C TYR A 469 -8.35 -9.62 43.02
N THR A 470 -9.11 -8.73 43.65
CA THR A 470 -10.28 -9.02 44.49
C THR A 470 -11.29 -7.88 44.41
N ASP A 471 -12.51 -8.08 44.91
CA ASP A 471 -13.55 -7.04 44.95
C ASP A 471 -13.05 -5.79 45.69
N MET A 472 -13.17 -4.62 45.07
CA MET A 472 -12.95 -3.36 45.76
C MET A 472 -14.11 -3.09 46.73
N GLY A 473 -13.82 -2.52 47.90
CA GLY A 473 -14.81 -2.29 48.94
C GLY A 473 -14.77 -0.88 49.50
N VAL A 474 -15.86 -0.47 50.14
CA VAL A 474 -15.89 0.72 51.00
C VAL A 474 -15.63 0.26 52.42
N TYR A 475 -14.56 0.77 53.05
CA TYR A 475 -14.17 0.37 54.40
C TYR A 475 -14.43 1.50 55.40
N ALA A 476 -15.04 1.20 56.54
CA ALA A 476 -15.25 2.17 57.61
C ALA A 476 -14.26 1.93 58.76
N LYS A 477 -13.72 3.00 59.34
CA LYS A 477 -12.93 2.90 60.57
C LYS A 477 -13.84 2.47 61.72
N HIS A 478 -13.45 1.45 62.48
CA HIS A 478 -14.20 1.02 63.66
C HIS A 478 -14.18 2.11 64.75
N PRO A 479 -15.29 2.40 65.45
CA PRO A 479 -15.34 3.52 66.41
C PRO A 479 -14.40 3.38 67.61
N ILE A 480 -13.99 2.14 67.94
CA ILE A 480 -13.28 1.80 69.18
C ILE A 480 -11.83 1.34 68.92
N GLU A 481 -11.47 1.01 67.67
CA GLU A 481 -10.17 0.40 67.33
C GLU A 481 -9.53 1.03 66.08
N THR A 482 -8.25 0.78 65.85
CA THR A 482 -7.55 1.14 64.60
C THR A 482 -7.81 0.15 63.46
N ILE A 483 -8.89 -0.62 63.53
CA ILE A 483 -9.27 -1.64 62.54
C ILE A 483 -10.32 -1.07 61.59
N TYR A 484 -10.19 -1.40 60.31
CA TYR A 484 -11.13 -1.00 59.25
C TYR A 484 -12.03 -2.18 58.88
N THR A 485 -13.34 -1.99 58.91
CA THR A 485 -14.33 -3.03 58.58
C THR A 485 -14.93 -2.78 57.20
N LEU A 486 -15.14 -3.85 56.43
CA LEU A 486 -15.78 -3.79 55.12
C LEU A 486 -17.28 -3.47 55.29
N ARG A 487 -17.73 -2.34 54.73
CA ARG A 487 -19.14 -1.88 54.81
C ARG A 487 -19.97 -2.39 53.62
N THR A 488 -19.43 -2.28 52.42
CA THR A 488 -19.99 -2.87 51.20
C THR A 488 -18.88 -3.22 50.23
N ARG A 489 -19.08 -4.27 49.43
CA ARG A 489 -18.31 -4.47 48.20
C ARG A 489 -18.92 -3.64 47.09
N ILE A 490 -18.12 -3.32 46.09
CA ILE A 490 -18.56 -2.70 44.85
C ILE A 490 -18.66 -3.85 43.84
N PRO A 491 -19.86 -4.20 43.33
CA PRO A 491 -20.00 -5.21 42.32
C PRO A 491 -19.06 -4.94 41.14
N THR A 492 -18.36 -5.99 40.71
CA THR A 492 -17.53 -6.06 39.49
C THR A 492 -16.47 -4.96 39.30
N LEU A 493 -16.14 -4.21 40.36
CA LEU A 493 -15.02 -3.28 40.39
C LEU A 493 -13.93 -3.86 41.28
N PHE A 494 -12.76 -4.13 40.70
CA PHE A 494 -11.69 -4.89 41.35
C PHE A 494 -10.51 -4.03 41.76
N ILE A 495 -9.82 -4.42 42.83
CA ILE A 495 -8.47 -3.96 43.14
C ILE A 495 -7.49 -5.12 43.04
N GLY A 496 -6.30 -4.87 42.49
CA GLY A 496 -5.31 -5.88 42.17
C GLY A 496 -3.88 -5.35 42.25
N CYS A 497 -2.92 -6.22 41.99
CA CYS A 497 -1.47 -5.93 42.08
C CYS A 497 -1.10 -4.61 41.40
N TYR A 498 -1.54 -4.47 40.15
CA TYR A 498 -1.39 -3.25 39.37
C TYR A 498 -2.78 -2.68 39.08
N PRO A 499 -3.03 -1.38 39.36
CA PRO A 499 -4.35 -0.79 39.15
C PRO A 499 -4.87 -0.86 37.70
N ASN A 500 -3.98 -0.92 36.70
CA ASN A 500 -4.37 -1.10 35.30
C ASN A 500 -4.91 -2.51 35.02
N GLU A 501 -4.36 -3.57 35.64
CA GLU A 501 -4.90 -4.93 35.52
C GLU A 501 -6.28 -5.05 36.16
N ALA A 502 -6.40 -4.46 37.35
CA ALA A 502 -7.62 -4.51 38.13
C ALA A 502 -8.78 -3.78 37.44
N ILE A 503 -8.52 -2.60 36.86
CA ILE A 503 -9.54 -1.87 36.10
C ILE A 503 -9.87 -2.54 34.77
N LEU A 504 -8.91 -3.18 34.08
CA LEU A 504 -9.17 -3.95 32.86
C LEU A 504 -10.14 -5.12 33.11
N ALA A 505 -9.91 -5.87 34.19
CA ALA A 505 -10.79 -6.96 34.60
C ALA A 505 -12.18 -6.49 35.09
N SER A 506 -12.32 -5.23 35.49
CA SER A 506 -13.57 -4.67 36.04
C SER A 506 -14.62 -4.39 34.97
N THR A 507 -15.89 -4.27 35.35
CA THR A 507 -16.96 -3.73 34.49
C THR A 507 -17.39 -2.34 34.93
N LEU A 508 -18.25 -1.69 34.15
CA LEU A 508 -18.83 -0.38 34.49
C LEU A 508 -20.20 -0.50 35.20
N GLU A 509 -20.64 -1.70 35.57
CA GLU A 509 -21.99 -2.00 36.10
C GLU A 509 -22.44 -1.04 37.21
N CYS A 510 -21.60 -0.84 38.23
CA CYS A 510 -21.89 0.06 39.35
C CYS A 510 -22.24 1.50 38.90
N PHE A 511 -21.65 1.97 37.81
CA PHE A 511 -21.82 3.35 37.31
C PHE A 511 -23.10 3.58 36.50
N TYR A 512 -23.80 2.50 36.14
CA TYR A 512 -25.17 2.53 35.61
C TYR A 512 -26.23 2.31 36.71
N ASN A 513 -25.82 2.02 37.95
CA ASN A 513 -26.72 1.66 39.05
C ASN A 513 -26.73 2.75 40.14
N THR A 514 -27.85 3.46 40.27
CA THR A 514 -28.01 4.57 41.23
C THR A 514 -27.76 4.15 42.67
N SER A 515 -28.22 2.96 43.06
CA SER A 515 -28.03 2.43 44.41
C SER A 515 -26.57 2.09 44.68
N CYS A 516 -25.85 1.60 43.67
CA CYS A 516 -24.41 1.35 43.78
C CYS A 516 -23.63 2.65 43.95
N ILE A 517 -23.85 3.64 43.08
CA ILE A 517 -23.23 4.98 43.21
C ILE A 517 -23.52 5.59 44.59
N LEU A 518 -24.78 5.61 45.04
CA LEU A 518 -25.15 6.17 46.35
C LEU A 518 -24.41 5.48 47.50
N SER A 519 -24.14 4.18 47.41
CA SER A 519 -23.34 3.46 48.42
C SER A 519 -21.91 4.01 48.54
N LEU A 520 -21.27 4.39 47.41
CA LEU A 520 -19.93 4.98 47.37
C LEU A 520 -19.88 6.35 48.05
N TYR A 521 -20.92 7.16 47.86
CA TYR A 521 -21.02 8.51 48.42
C TYR A 521 -21.46 8.52 49.89
N SER A 522 -22.27 7.56 50.33
CA SER A 522 -22.80 7.43 51.71
C SER A 522 -21.75 7.23 52.82
N TYR A 523 -20.47 7.16 52.45
CA TYR A 523 -19.33 7.08 53.36
C TYR A 523 -18.68 8.44 53.65
N ARG A 524 -18.91 9.45 52.80
CA ARG A 524 -18.21 10.73 52.87
C ARG A 524 -19.17 11.81 53.40
N ASN A 525 -19.08 12.11 54.70
CA ASN A 525 -19.92 13.09 55.40
C ASN A 525 -19.66 14.54 54.96
N SER A 526 -20.21 14.95 53.81
CA SER A 526 -20.27 16.36 53.39
C SER A 526 -21.55 16.62 52.61
N GLU A 527 -22.30 17.65 52.99
CA GLU A 527 -23.61 18.03 52.42
C GLU A 527 -23.53 18.64 50.99
N GLU A 528 -22.42 18.42 50.27
CA GLU A 528 -22.03 19.16 49.06
C GLU A 528 -22.06 18.28 47.79
N TYR A 529 -23.13 17.48 47.61
CA TYR A 529 -23.26 16.52 46.50
C TYR A 529 -24.54 16.70 45.66
N HIS A 530 -24.49 17.64 44.71
CA HIS A 530 -25.57 17.84 43.72
C HIS A 530 -25.31 17.25 42.32
N GLU A 531 -24.11 16.75 42.03
CA GLU A 531 -23.80 16.13 40.73
C GLU A 531 -23.05 14.80 40.94
N LEU A 532 -23.81 13.71 40.82
CA LEU A 532 -23.31 12.33 40.84
C LEU A 532 -22.96 11.90 39.40
N PRO A 533 -21.78 11.30 39.14
CA PRO A 533 -21.36 10.93 37.81
C PRO A 533 -22.04 9.64 37.37
N PHE A 534 -23.20 9.77 36.73
CA PHE A 534 -24.05 8.66 36.28
C PHE A 534 -23.82 8.33 34.80
N LEU A 535 -23.76 7.04 34.44
CA LEU A 535 -23.79 6.61 33.03
C LEU A 535 -25.24 6.34 32.61
N ASN A 536 -25.66 6.91 31.48
CA ASN A 536 -27.03 6.76 31.00
C ASN A 536 -27.28 5.36 30.42
N SER A 537 -28.17 4.60 31.04
CA SER A 537 -28.52 3.22 30.65
C SER A 537 -29.31 3.10 29.34
N ASN A 538 -29.76 4.20 28.75
CA ASN A 538 -30.54 4.19 27.50
C ASN A 538 -29.68 4.12 26.22
N MET A 539 -28.35 3.98 26.33
CA MET A 539 -27.45 3.79 25.19
C MET A 539 -27.00 2.34 25.06
N THR A 540 -26.69 1.92 23.83
CA THR A 540 -26.51 0.53 23.35
C THR A 540 -25.33 -0.26 23.92
N SER A 541 -24.65 0.25 24.94
CA SER A 541 -23.44 -0.34 25.53
C SER A 541 -23.81 -1.47 26.51
N SER A 542 -23.15 -2.62 26.42
CA SER A 542 -23.39 -3.74 27.35
C SER A 542 -22.88 -3.41 28.75
N VAL A 543 -23.79 -3.26 29.71
CA VAL A 543 -23.50 -2.91 31.12
C VAL A 543 -22.55 -3.92 31.79
N ASN A 544 -22.52 -5.16 31.29
CA ASN A 544 -21.76 -6.28 31.86
C ASN A 544 -20.45 -6.57 31.12
N GLU A 545 -20.04 -5.78 30.12
CA GLU A 545 -18.74 -5.95 29.48
C GLU A 545 -17.58 -5.47 30.37
N THR A 546 -16.45 -6.18 30.30
CA THR A 546 -15.22 -5.75 30.97
C THR A 546 -14.64 -4.53 30.27
N ILE A 547 -13.95 -3.68 31.02
CA ILE A 547 -13.25 -2.51 30.48
C ILE A 547 -12.16 -2.94 29.50
N GLU A 548 -11.56 -4.13 29.69
CA GLU A 548 -10.72 -4.79 28.68
C GLU A 548 -11.46 -5.02 27.35
N SER A 549 -12.70 -5.54 27.34
CA SER A 549 -13.50 -5.68 26.11
C SER A 549 -13.68 -4.35 25.39
N ILE A 550 -14.01 -3.30 26.15
CA ILE A 550 -14.26 -1.95 25.61
C ILE A 550 -12.95 -1.35 25.04
N ILE A 551 -11.81 -1.55 25.71
CA ILE A 551 -10.48 -1.14 25.21
C ILE A 551 -10.06 -1.98 23.98
N ASN A 552 -10.40 -3.26 23.95
CA ASN A 552 -10.19 -4.16 22.80
C ASN A 552 -11.06 -3.79 21.58
N GLN A 553 -12.01 -2.87 21.76
CA GLN A 553 -12.82 -2.23 20.73
C GLN A 553 -12.46 -0.74 20.56
N LEU A 554 -11.26 -0.32 21.02
CA LEU A 554 -10.75 1.05 20.92
C LEU A 554 -11.64 2.10 21.60
N MET A 555 -12.40 1.72 22.65
CA MET A 555 -13.40 2.57 23.29
C MET A 555 -14.42 3.14 22.28
N ILE A 556 -14.78 2.39 21.22
CA ILE A 556 -15.72 2.81 20.15
C ILE A 556 -16.89 1.84 20.08
N ASP A 557 -18.11 2.37 20.21
CA ASP A 557 -19.36 1.60 20.13
C ASP A 557 -19.79 1.37 18.68
N SER A 558 -19.47 2.30 17.78
CA SER A 558 -19.79 2.18 16.35
C SER A 558 -18.98 3.11 15.45
N TRP A 559 -18.86 2.74 14.17
CA TRP A 559 -18.21 3.52 13.13
C TRP A 559 -19.26 4.02 12.12
N SER A 560 -19.36 5.33 11.93
CA SER A 560 -20.13 5.93 10.83
C SER A 560 -19.20 6.06 9.61
N ILE A 561 -19.59 5.51 8.46
CA ILE A 561 -18.78 5.49 7.23
C ILE A 561 -19.65 5.96 6.06
N ASP A 562 -19.16 6.97 5.33
CA ASP A 562 -19.75 7.51 4.10
C ASP A 562 -18.73 7.42 2.96
N ILE A 563 -19.14 6.83 1.83
CA ILE A 563 -18.30 6.53 0.66
C ILE A 563 -19.02 7.04 -0.59
N SER A 564 -18.40 7.99 -1.29
CA SER A 564 -19.01 8.67 -2.44
C SER A 564 -18.34 8.31 -3.76
N PHE A 565 -18.95 7.38 -4.51
CA PHE A 565 -18.52 7.07 -5.88
C PHE A 565 -18.54 8.30 -6.80
N THR A 566 -19.55 9.18 -6.65
CA THR A 566 -19.66 10.42 -7.43
C THR A 566 -18.46 11.35 -7.23
N LYS A 567 -17.99 11.56 -6.00
CA LYS A 567 -16.78 12.37 -5.74
C LYS A 567 -15.52 11.71 -6.31
N TYR A 568 -15.39 10.39 -6.18
CA TYR A 568 -14.31 9.63 -6.82
C TYR A 568 -14.31 9.79 -8.36
N TYR A 569 -15.48 9.68 -9.00
CA TYR A 569 -15.62 9.85 -10.44
C TYR A 569 -15.26 11.28 -10.90
N GLN A 570 -15.71 12.28 -10.13
CA GLN A 570 -15.40 13.70 -10.38
C GLN A 570 -13.90 14.00 -10.27
N GLU A 571 -13.21 13.43 -9.28
CA GLU A 571 -11.75 13.63 -9.12
C GLU A 571 -10.94 12.85 -10.17
N CYS A 572 -11.33 11.62 -10.49
CA CYS A 572 -10.73 10.84 -11.59
C CYS A 572 -10.91 11.53 -12.95
N SER A 573 -12.03 12.21 -13.18
CA SER A 573 -12.34 13.06 -14.36
C SER A 573 -11.82 12.47 -15.70
N PRO A 574 -12.38 11.34 -16.18
CA PRO A 574 -11.86 10.67 -17.37
C PRO A 574 -11.99 11.54 -18.62
N HIS A 575 -10.86 11.88 -19.26
CA HIS A 575 -10.87 12.68 -20.49
C HIS A 575 -11.47 11.91 -21.68
N SER A 576 -11.36 10.58 -21.66
CA SER A 576 -12.04 9.72 -22.63
C SER A 576 -12.40 8.37 -22.04
N CYS A 577 -13.44 7.74 -22.58
CA CYS A 577 -13.75 6.33 -22.41
C CYS A 577 -13.69 5.63 -23.77
N THR A 578 -13.01 4.49 -23.82
CA THR A 578 -12.93 3.61 -24.99
C THR A 578 -13.64 2.31 -24.69
N TYR A 579 -14.44 1.81 -25.63
CA TYR A 579 -15.00 0.45 -25.54
C TYR A 579 -15.02 -0.23 -26.91
N GLN A 580 -15.07 -1.56 -26.89
CA GLN A 580 -14.98 -2.41 -28.07
C GLN A 580 -16.29 -3.17 -28.30
N TYR A 581 -16.68 -3.32 -29.56
CA TYR A 581 -17.78 -4.18 -29.98
C TYR A 581 -17.50 -4.83 -31.34
N LEU A 582 -18.12 -5.99 -31.59
CA LEU A 582 -18.06 -6.73 -32.85
C LEU A 582 -19.16 -6.23 -33.80
N ASP A 583 -18.80 -5.90 -35.03
CA ASP A 583 -19.76 -5.53 -36.09
C ASP A 583 -19.26 -5.98 -37.47
N ARG A 584 -20.10 -5.83 -38.50
CA ARG A 584 -19.72 -6.12 -39.90
C ARG A 584 -19.16 -4.87 -40.58
N ASN A 585 -18.31 -5.09 -41.59
CA ASN A 585 -17.81 -4.01 -42.44
C ASN A 585 -18.96 -3.15 -42.99
N SER A 586 -18.86 -1.83 -42.78
CA SER A 586 -19.87 -0.89 -43.26
C SER A 586 -19.98 -0.92 -44.79
N LEU A 587 -21.20 -0.79 -45.30
CA LEU A 587 -21.52 -0.91 -46.73
C LEU A 587 -20.64 -0.02 -47.64
N PRO A 588 -20.27 1.23 -47.28
CA PRO A 588 -19.33 2.04 -48.07
C PRO A 588 -17.91 1.45 -48.15
N ILE A 589 -17.41 0.81 -47.09
CA ILE A 589 -16.08 0.16 -47.09
C ILE A 589 -16.10 -1.06 -48.02
N VAL A 590 -17.17 -1.87 -47.94
CA VAL A 590 -17.37 -3.02 -48.83
C VAL A 590 -17.43 -2.56 -50.30
N VAL A 591 -18.27 -1.57 -50.62
CA VAL A 591 -18.43 -1.05 -52.00
C VAL A 591 -17.15 -0.41 -52.54
N THR A 592 -16.44 0.42 -51.76
CA THR A 592 -15.19 1.05 -52.23
C THR A 592 -14.08 0.03 -52.47
N THR A 593 -14.00 -1.02 -51.64
CA THR A 593 -13.05 -2.12 -51.84
C THR A 593 -13.37 -2.90 -53.11
N ILE A 594 -14.64 -3.28 -53.33
CA ILE A 594 -15.11 -3.94 -54.56
C ILE A 594 -14.78 -3.09 -55.80
N MET A 595 -15.08 -1.79 -55.77
CA MET A 595 -14.76 -0.87 -56.87
C MET A 595 -13.26 -0.82 -57.19
N SER A 596 -12.37 -0.89 -56.19
CA SER A 596 -10.93 -0.92 -56.46
C SER A 596 -10.46 -2.24 -57.10
N ILE A 597 -11.08 -3.38 -56.74
CA ILE A 597 -10.69 -4.72 -57.21
C ILE A 597 -11.22 -5.00 -58.64
N ILE A 598 -12.41 -4.48 -59.00
CA ILE A 598 -13.00 -4.63 -60.35
C ILE A 598 -12.06 -4.09 -61.44
N GLY A 599 -11.41 -2.95 -61.21
CA GLY A 599 -10.50 -2.34 -62.19
C GLY A 599 -9.28 -3.23 -62.52
N GLY A 600 -8.76 -3.94 -61.53
CA GLY A 600 -7.71 -4.95 -61.71
C GLY A 600 -8.18 -6.20 -62.46
N LEU A 601 -9.26 -6.83 -61.96
CA LEU A 601 -9.81 -8.08 -62.51
C LEU A 601 -10.18 -7.95 -63.99
N THR A 602 -10.78 -6.84 -64.38
CA THR A 602 -11.25 -6.61 -65.75
C THR A 602 -10.11 -6.53 -66.76
N LEU A 603 -8.97 -5.96 -66.38
CA LEU A 603 -7.76 -5.88 -67.20
C LEU A 603 -7.02 -7.23 -67.24
N GLY A 604 -6.91 -7.91 -66.09
CA GLY A 604 -6.34 -9.25 -65.97
C GLY A 604 -7.10 -10.31 -66.77
N PHE A 605 -8.43 -10.39 -66.62
CA PHE A 605 -9.26 -11.29 -67.42
C PHE A 605 -9.22 -10.94 -68.90
N LYS A 606 -9.15 -9.65 -69.27
CA LYS A 606 -9.07 -9.26 -70.69
C LYS A 606 -7.78 -9.79 -71.33
N PHE A 607 -6.66 -9.72 -70.61
CA PHE A 607 -5.41 -10.33 -71.03
C PHE A 607 -5.49 -11.87 -71.08
N PHE A 608 -6.06 -12.50 -70.05
CA PHE A 608 -6.23 -13.96 -69.99
C PHE A 608 -7.04 -14.50 -71.18
N PHE A 609 -8.21 -13.92 -71.49
CA PHE A 609 -9.02 -14.38 -72.62
C PHE A 609 -8.35 -14.10 -73.99
N ILE A 610 -7.58 -13.01 -74.13
CA ILE A 610 -6.74 -12.78 -75.32
C ILE A 610 -5.66 -13.88 -75.44
N LEU A 611 -5.02 -14.24 -74.33
CA LEU A 611 -4.00 -15.30 -74.30
C LEU A 611 -4.61 -16.68 -74.61
N CYS A 612 -5.78 -17.00 -74.05
CA CYS A 612 -6.52 -18.22 -74.36
C CYS A 612 -6.91 -18.29 -75.83
N LEU A 613 -7.39 -17.19 -76.44
CA LEU A 613 -7.66 -17.13 -77.88
C LEU A 613 -6.38 -17.41 -78.69
N ILE A 614 -5.24 -16.81 -78.33
CA ILE A 614 -3.94 -17.06 -78.98
C ILE A 614 -3.48 -18.53 -78.81
N ILE A 615 -3.72 -19.13 -77.64
CA ILE A 615 -3.36 -20.52 -77.35
C ILE A 615 -4.26 -21.49 -78.13
N ILE A 616 -5.56 -21.24 -78.20
CA ILE A 616 -6.52 -22.03 -79.01
C ILE A 616 -6.17 -21.93 -80.49
N GLU A 617 -5.81 -20.74 -80.96
CA GLU A 617 -5.34 -20.47 -82.34
C GLU A 617 -4.02 -21.21 -82.64
N LYS A 618 -3.09 -21.29 -81.66
CA LYS A 618 -1.88 -22.14 -81.74
C LYS A 618 -2.20 -23.64 -81.73
N PHE A 619 -3.09 -24.10 -80.86
CA PHE A 619 -3.44 -25.53 -80.74
C PHE A 619 -4.12 -26.05 -82.01
N LYS A 620 -4.96 -25.22 -82.64
CA LYS A 620 -5.59 -25.52 -83.93
C LYS A 620 -4.56 -25.61 -85.07
N ASN A 621 -3.53 -24.76 -85.04
CA ASN A 621 -2.44 -24.74 -86.03
C ASN A 621 -1.38 -25.85 -85.83
N ILE A 622 -1.55 -26.77 -84.88
CA ILE A 622 -0.70 -27.98 -84.75
C ILE A 622 -1.21 -29.13 -85.64
N LEU A 623 -2.46 -29.07 -86.12
CA LEU A 623 -3.07 -30.13 -86.95
C LEU A 623 -2.98 -29.92 -88.48
N SER A 624 -2.20 -28.94 -88.94
CA SER A 624 -1.96 -28.69 -90.37
C SER A 624 -0.58 -28.05 -90.58
N PRO A 625 0.36 -28.71 -91.30
CA PRO A 625 1.64 -28.10 -91.64
C PRO A 625 1.47 -27.14 -92.84
N ILE A 626 2.39 -26.16 -92.94
CA ILE A 626 2.51 -25.16 -94.02
C ILE A 626 1.58 -23.91 -93.87
N ALA A 627 1.81 -23.11 -92.82
CA ALA A 627 1.42 -21.68 -92.81
C ALA A 627 2.41 -20.76 -92.04
N SER A 628 3.52 -21.29 -91.53
CA SER A 628 4.32 -20.69 -90.44
C SER A 628 5.11 -19.41 -90.78
N ILE A 629 5.20 -19.00 -92.05
CA ILE A 629 6.08 -17.90 -92.49
C ILE A 629 5.34 -16.70 -93.11
N ARG A 630 4.09 -16.86 -93.57
CA ARG A 630 3.35 -15.77 -94.26
C ARG A 630 2.52 -14.90 -93.31
N PHE A 631 2.14 -15.40 -92.13
CA PHE A 631 1.29 -14.67 -91.17
C PHE A 631 2.01 -13.49 -90.45
N LEU A 632 3.34 -13.54 -90.29
CA LEU A 632 4.10 -12.47 -89.65
C LEU A 632 4.21 -11.17 -90.50
N LYS A 633 3.84 -11.21 -91.79
CA LYS A 633 4.08 -10.09 -92.72
C LYS A 633 2.90 -9.13 -92.89
N ASN A 634 1.64 -9.56 -92.72
CA ASN A 634 0.47 -8.76 -93.11
C ASN A 634 -0.41 -8.20 -91.96
N GLN A 635 -0.17 -8.53 -90.69
CA GLN A 635 -0.94 -7.93 -89.57
C GLN A 635 -0.30 -6.66 -88.97
N PHE A 636 0.64 -6.02 -89.68
CA PHE A 636 1.47 -4.94 -89.13
C PHE A 636 1.62 -3.70 -90.03
N ALA A 637 0.57 -3.34 -90.76
CA ALA A 637 0.46 -2.01 -91.34
C ALA A 637 0.27 -0.94 -90.23
N CYS A 638 1.22 0.00 -90.14
CA CYS A 638 1.16 1.24 -89.34
C CYS A 638 1.03 1.14 -87.80
N HIS A 639 1.97 0.47 -87.10
CA HIS A 639 2.02 0.50 -85.62
C HIS A 639 3.42 0.35 -84.97
N HIS A 640 4.43 1.09 -85.45
CA HIS A 640 5.77 1.06 -84.82
C HIS A 640 5.82 1.85 -83.49
N GLU A 641 5.06 2.94 -83.35
CA GLU A 641 5.05 3.75 -82.12
C GLU A 641 4.30 3.06 -80.97
N GLN A 642 3.08 2.56 -81.25
CA GLN A 642 2.26 1.86 -80.26
C GLN A 642 3.01 0.66 -79.65
N ARG A 643 3.67 -0.15 -80.49
CA ARG A 643 4.51 -1.27 -80.05
C ARG A 643 5.61 -0.86 -79.07
N LEU A 644 6.23 0.30 -79.26
CA LEU A 644 7.29 0.78 -78.37
C LEU A 644 6.69 1.25 -77.04
N ILE A 645 5.57 2.00 -77.11
CA ILE A 645 4.80 2.46 -75.95
C ILE A 645 4.31 1.26 -75.13
N ASP A 646 3.69 0.26 -75.74
CA ASP A 646 3.15 -0.91 -75.05
C ASP A 646 4.25 -1.76 -74.39
N ARG A 647 5.40 -1.94 -75.05
CA ARG A 647 6.56 -2.66 -74.47
C ARG A 647 7.18 -1.89 -73.30
N ILE A 648 7.38 -0.59 -73.43
CA ILE A 648 7.92 0.27 -72.37
C ILE A 648 6.95 0.32 -71.19
N SER A 649 5.64 0.46 -71.45
CA SER A 649 4.59 0.43 -70.42
C SER A 649 4.59 -0.91 -69.68
N PHE A 650 4.66 -2.02 -70.40
CA PHE A 650 4.70 -3.36 -69.80
C PHE A 650 5.93 -3.56 -68.92
N ILE A 651 7.12 -3.11 -69.37
CA ILE A 651 8.36 -3.18 -68.58
C ILE A 651 8.26 -2.30 -67.32
N PHE A 652 7.75 -1.08 -67.43
CA PHE A 652 7.55 -0.24 -66.24
C PHE A 652 6.54 -0.85 -65.26
N VAL A 653 5.45 -1.44 -65.75
CA VAL A 653 4.43 -2.07 -64.89
C VAL A 653 4.98 -3.34 -64.24
N THR A 654 5.71 -4.20 -64.95
CA THR A 654 6.32 -5.39 -64.33
C THR A 654 7.39 -5.01 -63.31
N ILE A 655 8.27 -4.04 -63.60
CA ILE A 655 9.26 -3.56 -62.64
C ILE A 655 8.59 -2.94 -61.41
N THR A 656 7.58 -2.08 -61.59
CA THR A 656 6.88 -1.46 -60.44
C THR A 656 6.07 -2.46 -59.62
N LEU A 657 5.46 -3.48 -60.22
CA LEU A 657 4.79 -4.55 -59.48
C LEU A 657 5.78 -5.46 -58.75
N ILE A 658 6.94 -5.75 -59.34
CA ILE A 658 8.01 -6.53 -58.68
C ILE A 658 8.59 -5.73 -57.51
N THR A 659 8.88 -4.44 -57.68
CA THR A 659 9.39 -3.62 -56.55
C THR A 659 8.33 -3.44 -55.47
N ILE A 660 7.06 -3.20 -55.81
CA ILE A 660 5.96 -3.15 -54.83
C ILE A 660 5.80 -4.50 -54.12
N TYR A 661 5.85 -5.64 -54.82
CA TYR A 661 5.77 -6.96 -54.21
C TYR A 661 6.94 -7.23 -53.25
N VAL A 662 8.17 -6.86 -53.63
CA VAL A 662 9.35 -6.95 -52.77
C VAL A 662 9.21 -6.03 -51.55
N SER A 663 8.84 -4.76 -51.73
CA SER A 663 8.63 -3.83 -50.62
C SER A 663 7.52 -4.27 -49.66
N ILE A 664 6.46 -4.93 -50.15
CA ILE A 664 5.38 -5.49 -49.31
C ILE A 664 5.84 -6.78 -48.60
N THR A 665 6.56 -7.67 -49.27
CA THR A 665 6.99 -8.95 -48.67
C THR A 665 8.13 -8.82 -47.66
N PHE A 666 8.95 -7.77 -47.77
CA PHE A 666 10.01 -7.44 -46.81
C PHE A 666 9.59 -6.44 -45.71
N SER A 667 8.34 -5.95 -45.71
CA SER A 667 7.82 -5.13 -44.62
C SER A 667 7.39 -6.03 -43.44
N PRO A 668 8.06 -5.96 -42.27
CA PRO A 668 7.64 -6.74 -41.11
C PRO A 668 6.32 -6.19 -40.56
N HIS A 669 5.29 -7.03 -40.52
CA HIS A 669 4.01 -6.69 -39.93
C HIS A 669 3.86 -7.39 -38.56
N THR A 670 3.70 -6.60 -37.51
CA THR A 670 3.29 -7.11 -36.20
C THR A 670 1.80 -7.45 -36.25
N LYS A 671 1.48 -8.74 -36.24
CA LYS A 671 0.11 -9.18 -35.97
C LYS A 671 -0.08 -9.30 -34.47
N PHE A 672 -1.19 -8.75 -33.98
CA PHE A 672 -1.67 -9.00 -32.64
C PHE A 672 -2.71 -10.11 -32.69
N VAL A 673 -2.55 -11.13 -31.86
CA VAL A 673 -3.55 -12.19 -31.67
C VAL A 673 -4.09 -12.07 -30.26
N GLU A 674 -5.41 -11.88 -30.17
CA GLU A 674 -6.15 -11.81 -28.92
C GLU A 674 -6.89 -13.14 -28.70
N ASN A 675 -6.53 -13.83 -27.62
CA ASN A 675 -7.21 -15.03 -27.16
C ASN A 675 -8.14 -14.63 -26.01
N HIS A 676 -9.45 -14.72 -26.21
CA HIS A 676 -10.45 -14.47 -25.17
C HIS A 676 -10.55 -15.68 -24.22
N LYS A 677 -10.52 -15.43 -22.90
CA LYS A 677 -10.65 -16.46 -21.84
C LYS A 677 -9.82 -17.74 -22.07
N PRO A 678 -8.50 -17.66 -22.28
CA PRO A 678 -7.66 -18.84 -22.50
C PRO A 678 -7.60 -19.73 -21.25
N SER A 679 -7.59 -21.05 -21.44
CA SER A 679 -7.35 -22.00 -20.36
C SER A 679 -5.91 -21.90 -19.82
N PHE A 680 -5.66 -22.37 -18.59
CA PHE A 680 -4.31 -22.37 -17.99
C PHE A 680 -3.26 -23.08 -18.88
N SER A 681 -3.63 -24.23 -19.47
CA SER A 681 -2.77 -24.97 -20.38
C SER A 681 -2.54 -24.26 -21.72
N THR A 682 -3.51 -23.47 -22.19
CA THR A 682 -3.35 -22.59 -23.36
C THR A 682 -2.41 -21.43 -23.04
N TYR A 683 -2.61 -20.77 -21.89
CA TYR A 683 -1.73 -19.69 -21.41
C TYR A 683 -0.28 -20.16 -21.28
N LYS A 684 -0.01 -21.28 -20.62
CA LYS A 684 1.37 -21.82 -20.47
C LYS A 684 2.07 -22.09 -21.81
N LYS A 685 1.33 -22.44 -22.87
CA LYS A 685 1.87 -22.58 -24.24
C LYS A 685 2.21 -21.21 -24.86
N LEU A 686 1.37 -20.20 -24.63
CA LEU A 686 1.60 -18.83 -25.12
C LEU A 686 2.77 -18.17 -24.40
N GLU A 687 2.83 -18.28 -23.07
CA GLU A 687 3.92 -17.77 -22.22
C GLU A 687 5.27 -18.33 -22.70
N LYS A 688 5.35 -19.63 -22.98
CA LYS A 688 6.56 -20.29 -23.48
C LYS A 688 7.05 -19.79 -24.84
N HIS A 689 6.16 -19.32 -25.72
CA HIS A 689 6.52 -18.90 -27.08
C HIS A 689 6.58 -17.38 -27.29
N TYR A 690 5.90 -16.60 -26.44
CA TYR A 690 5.69 -15.16 -26.64
C TYR A 690 5.87 -14.34 -25.36
N SER A 691 6.62 -14.84 -24.37
CA SER A 691 6.82 -14.21 -23.05
C SER A 691 7.09 -12.70 -23.09
N SER A 692 7.91 -12.23 -24.04
CA SER A 692 8.29 -10.81 -24.17
C SER A 692 7.21 -9.88 -24.72
N THR A 693 6.12 -10.41 -25.29
CA THR A 693 5.02 -9.61 -25.87
C THR A 693 3.62 -10.03 -25.43
N LEU A 694 3.50 -11.08 -24.61
CA LEU A 694 2.25 -11.57 -24.07
C LEU A 694 1.78 -10.67 -22.92
N GLN A 695 0.66 -9.98 -23.13
CA GLN A 695 -0.04 -9.19 -22.13
C GLN A 695 -1.45 -9.77 -21.93
N CYS A 696 -1.74 -10.20 -20.71
CA CYS A 696 -3.04 -10.75 -20.35
C CYS A 696 -3.73 -9.84 -19.33
N SER A 697 -4.99 -9.48 -19.57
CA SER A 697 -5.77 -8.63 -18.68
C SER A 697 -6.58 -9.47 -17.70
N CYS A 698 -6.52 -9.14 -16.40
CA CYS A 698 -7.38 -9.75 -15.40
C CYS A 698 -8.77 -9.11 -15.45
N LEU A 699 -9.83 -9.91 -15.20
CA LEU A 699 -11.18 -9.39 -15.01
C LEU A 699 -11.41 -8.90 -13.57
N TYR A 700 -10.66 -9.45 -12.61
CA TYR A 700 -10.61 -8.94 -11.24
C TYR A 700 -9.24 -8.31 -10.98
N HIS A 701 -9.20 -7.02 -10.68
CA HIS A 701 -7.96 -6.27 -10.44
C HIS A 701 -7.43 -6.36 -9.01
N SER A 702 -8.16 -7.04 -8.12
CA SER A 702 -7.84 -7.20 -6.71
C SER A 702 -8.15 -8.63 -6.29
N ILE A 703 -7.10 -9.41 -5.98
CA ILE A 703 -7.18 -10.82 -5.59
C ILE A 703 -6.73 -10.94 -4.14
N LYS A 704 -7.55 -11.53 -3.26
CA LYS A 704 -7.14 -11.74 -1.87
C LYS A 704 -5.93 -12.68 -1.78
N TYR A 705 -4.94 -12.35 -0.96
CA TYR A 705 -3.74 -13.17 -0.77
C TYR A 705 -4.08 -14.60 -0.33
N GLU A 706 -5.01 -14.78 0.63
CA GLU A 706 -5.44 -16.10 1.17
C GLU A 706 -5.84 -17.14 0.08
N THR A 707 -6.24 -16.68 -1.11
CA THR A 707 -6.69 -17.57 -2.20
C THR A 707 -5.55 -18.27 -2.92
N PHE A 708 -4.34 -17.69 -2.95
CA PHE A 708 -3.21 -18.21 -3.72
C PHE A 708 -1.88 -18.19 -2.96
N PHE A 709 -1.80 -17.50 -1.83
CA PHE A 709 -0.60 -17.33 -1.01
C PHE A 709 -0.86 -17.80 0.43
N ASN A 710 0.11 -18.49 1.01
CA ASN A 710 0.12 -18.85 2.42
C ASN A 710 1.51 -18.60 3.02
N ILE A 711 1.56 -18.14 4.27
CA ILE A 711 2.79 -17.92 5.03
C ILE A 711 2.64 -18.40 6.48
N THR A 712 3.66 -19.08 6.98
CA THR A 712 3.81 -19.48 8.39
C THR A 712 5.25 -19.29 8.84
N SER A 713 5.51 -19.40 10.15
CA SER A 713 6.85 -19.30 10.73
C SER A 713 7.12 -20.43 11.73
N ARG A 714 8.41 -20.74 11.93
CA ARG A 714 8.90 -21.57 13.04
C ARG A 714 9.59 -20.67 14.06
N PHE A 715 9.14 -20.73 15.30
CA PHE A 715 9.76 -20.01 16.42
C PHE A 715 10.86 -20.85 17.08
N HIS A 716 11.80 -20.18 17.73
CA HIS A 716 12.90 -20.77 18.47
C HIS A 716 12.37 -21.69 19.57
N HIS A 717 13.03 -22.84 19.73
CA HIS A 717 12.67 -23.91 20.68
C HIS A 717 12.51 -23.46 22.15
N ILE A 718 12.99 -22.26 22.52
CA ILE A 718 12.79 -21.69 23.86
C ILE A 718 11.31 -21.38 24.11
N CYS A 719 10.59 -20.88 23.10
CA CYS A 719 9.19 -20.46 23.19
C CYS A 719 8.17 -21.61 23.25
N SER A 720 8.64 -22.86 23.11
CA SER A 720 7.86 -24.09 23.33
C SER A 720 8.46 -24.99 24.43
N SER A 721 9.46 -24.48 25.17
CA SER A 721 10.11 -25.20 26.27
C SER A 721 9.42 -24.95 27.62
N HIS A 722 9.78 -25.72 28.64
CA HIS A 722 9.32 -25.49 30.01
C HIS A 722 9.86 -24.18 30.61
N PHE A 723 10.93 -23.58 30.07
CA PHE A 723 11.51 -22.32 30.58
C PHE A 723 10.57 -21.11 30.46
N VAL A 724 9.52 -21.20 29.62
CA VAL A 724 8.46 -20.18 29.51
C VAL A 724 7.17 -20.57 30.22
N SER A 725 7.16 -21.70 30.95
CA SER A 725 5.99 -22.22 31.66
C SER A 725 5.85 -21.65 33.09
N ASN A 726 4.60 -21.58 33.57
CA ASN A 726 4.31 -21.16 34.94
C ASN A 726 5.00 -22.07 35.98
N GLN A 727 5.07 -23.38 35.73
CA GLN A 727 5.69 -24.35 36.64
C GLN A 727 7.19 -24.05 36.88
N TRP A 728 7.92 -23.63 35.85
CA TRP A 728 9.31 -23.20 35.96
C TRP A 728 9.45 -21.88 36.75
N ILE A 729 8.60 -20.91 36.44
CA ILE A 729 8.58 -19.59 37.11
C ILE A 729 8.25 -19.74 38.61
N GLU A 730 7.29 -20.61 38.95
CA GLU A 730 6.91 -20.91 40.34
C GLU A 730 8.01 -21.65 41.11
N TYR A 731 8.70 -22.60 40.47
CA TYR A 731 9.86 -23.29 41.06
C TYR A 731 10.96 -22.30 41.51
N LEU A 732 11.30 -21.35 40.64
CA LEU A 732 12.30 -20.31 40.92
C LEU A 732 11.93 -19.36 42.07
N TYR A 733 10.65 -19.28 42.45
CA TYR A 733 10.14 -18.35 43.47
C TYR A 733 9.98 -18.99 44.87
N SER A 734 10.39 -20.24 45.07
CA SER A 734 9.93 -21.08 46.19
C SER A 734 9.91 -20.39 47.59
N ASN A 735 8.68 -20.29 48.13
CA ASN A 735 8.36 -19.92 49.51
C ASN A 735 8.94 -18.59 50.07
N GLY A 736 8.87 -17.50 49.29
CA GLY A 736 8.66 -16.13 49.82
C GLY A 736 9.72 -15.55 50.77
N THR A 737 10.84 -16.25 50.92
CA THR A 737 11.95 -15.97 51.86
C THR A 737 13.19 -15.46 51.12
N ILE A 738 13.06 -15.25 49.81
CA ILE A 738 14.12 -14.80 48.89
C ILE A 738 14.60 -13.41 49.31
N PHE A 739 13.67 -12.49 49.63
CA PHE A 739 13.95 -11.13 50.09
C PHE A 739 14.72 -11.02 51.42
N ASP A 740 14.79 -12.12 52.19
CA ASP A 740 15.49 -12.18 53.48
C ASP A 740 16.87 -12.84 53.41
N ARG A 741 17.12 -13.65 52.38
CA ARG A 741 18.29 -14.55 52.32
C ARG A 741 19.37 -14.13 51.32
N PHE A 742 19.03 -13.39 50.27
CA PHE A 742 19.92 -13.17 49.14
C PHE A 742 20.32 -11.70 48.98
N LEU A 743 21.52 -11.48 48.43
CA LEU A 743 22.02 -10.15 48.07
C LEU A 743 21.45 -9.73 46.71
N SER A 744 21.31 -8.43 46.46
CA SER A 744 20.74 -7.89 45.21
C SER A 744 21.52 -8.22 43.92
N ASN A 745 22.63 -8.94 44.02
CA ASN A 745 23.40 -9.51 42.91
C ASN A 745 23.31 -11.05 42.79
N ASP A 746 22.47 -11.69 43.60
CA ASP A 746 22.13 -13.11 43.46
C ASP A 746 21.13 -13.29 42.32
N PHE A 747 21.39 -14.24 41.42
CA PHE A 747 20.48 -14.55 40.33
C PHE A 747 19.09 -14.97 40.82
N GLN A 748 18.99 -15.70 41.94
CA GLN A 748 17.73 -16.24 42.47
C GLN A 748 16.70 -15.15 42.81
N LEU A 749 17.15 -13.92 43.10
CA LEU A 749 16.28 -12.77 43.35
C LEU A 749 15.58 -12.22 42.10
N SER A 750 16.14 -12.46 40.90
CA SER A 750 15.62 -11.92 39.64
C SER A 750 15.23 -13.00 38.62
N ALA A 751 15.63 -14.26 38.84
CA ALA A 751 15.44 -15.36 37.90
C ALA A 751 13.98 -15.50 37.44
N PHE A 752 13.03 -15.64 38.38
CA PHE A 752 11.60 -15.78 38.05
C PHE A 752 11.10 -14.61 37.17
N ALA A 753 11.58 -13.39 37.42
CA ALA A 753 11.18 -12.17 36.72
C ALA A 753 11.76 -12.13 35.29
N GLN A 754 13.02 -12.59 35.12
CA GLN A 754 13.64 -12.76 33.81
C GLN A 754 12.90 -13.82 32.97
N PHE A 755 12.48 -14.94 33.56
CA PHE A 755 11.71 -15.97 32.84
C PHE A 755 10.25 -15.56 32.56
N GLN A 756 9.63 -14.74 33.41
CA GLN A 756 8.34 -14.09 33.10
C GLN A 756 8.43 -13.17 31.87
N LEU A 757 9.49 -12.36 31.78
CA LEU A 757 9.77 -11.52 30.61
C LEU A 757 10.01 -12.37 29.36
N LEU A 758 10.80 -13.45 29.47
CA LEU A 758 11.05 -14.36 28.35
C LEU A 758 9.76 -15.03 27.84
N SER A 759 8.91 -15.51 28.75
CA SER A 759 7.58 -16.06 28.43
C SER A 759 6.70 -15.02 27.72
N SER A 760 6.65 -13.80 28.26
CA SER A 760 5.90 -12.68 27.68
C SER A 760 6.40 -12.30 26.29
N PHE A 761 7.73 -12.24 26.07
CA PHE A 761 8.31 -11.95 24.76
C PHE A 761 8.08 -13.05 23.74
N CYS A 762 8.10 -14.32 24.15
CA CYS A 762 7.72 -15.43 23.28
C CYS A 762 6.24 -15.34 22.85
N LYS A 763 5.32 -15.09 23.80
CA LYS A 763 3.88 -14.90 23.52
C LYS A 763 3.64 -13.71 22.59
N LEU A 764 4.20 -12.54 22.92
CA LEU A 764 4.10 -11.32 22.12
C LEU A 764 4.64 -11.52 20.70
N SER A 765 5.80 -12.16 20.54
CA SER A 765 6.40 -12.40 19.23
C SER A 765 5.50 -13.31 18.37
N GLN A 766 4.90 -14.34 18.96
CA GLN A 766 3.94 -15.21 18.27
C GLN A 766 2.68 -14.45 17.84
N GLN A 767 2.09 -13.66 18.73
CA GLN A 767 0.92 -12.83 18.42
C GLN A 767 1.22 -11.85 17.28
N ILE A 768 2.28 -11.05 17.42
CA ILE A 768 2.68 -10.02 16.44
C ILE A 768 2.87 -10.61 15.02
N VAL A 769 3.52 -11.77 14.92
CA VAL A 769 3.78 -12.43 13.64
C VAL A 769 2.50 -13.03 13.04
N ASN A 770 1.71 -13.72 13.86
CA ASN A 770 0.45 -14.32 13.41
C ASN A 770 -0.55 -13.25 12.96
N ASP A 771 -0.72 -12.18 13.73
CA ASP A 771 -1.58 -11.04 13.40
C ASP A 771 -1.13 -10.38 12.08
N SER A 772 0.18 -10.23 11.87
CA SER A 772 0.74 -9.66 10.63
C SER A 772 0.51 -10.56 9.41
N PHE A 773 0.61 -11.88 9.58
CA PHE A 773 0.32 -12.85 8.51
C PHE A 773 -1.18 -12.95 8.20
N GLU A 774 -2.05 -12.93 9.22
CA GLU A 774 -3.50 -12.87 9.06
C GLU A 774 -3.91 -11.57 8.35
N GLN A 775 -3.30 -10.45 8.71
CA GLN A 775 -3.49 -9.15 8.06
C GLN A 775 -3.03 -9.16 6.60
N LEU A 776 -1.86 -9.72 6.28
CA LEU A 776 -1.40 -9.86 4.89
C LEU A 776 -2.34 -10.78 4.09
N THR A 777 -2.70 -11.95 4.62
CA THR A 777 -3.53 -12.93 3.88
C THR A 777 -4.95 -12.44 3.62
N LYS A 778 -5.54 -11.66 4.54
CA LYS A 778 -6.82 -10.97 4.33
C LYS A 778 -6.75 -9.79 3.35
N SER A 779 -5.56 -9.23 3.12
CA SER A 779 -5.37 -8.10 2.19
C SER A 779 -5.48 -8.55 0.71
N TYR A 780 -5.49 -7.56 -0.20
CA TYR A 780 -5.64 -7.79 -1.63
C TYR A 780 -4.33 -7.50 -2.37
N PHE A 781 -3.89 -8.47 -3.17
CA PHE A 781 -2.92 -8.26 -4.22
C PHE A 781 -3.61 -7.53 -5.38
N ILE A 782 -3.17 -6.30 -5.68
CA ILE A 782 -3.76 -5.45 -6.71
C ILE A 782 -2.92 -5.53 -7.99
N ASN A 783 -3.52 -5.99 -9.09
CA ASN A 783 -2.91 -5.91 -10.41
C ASN A 783 -3.96 -5.93 -11.53
N SER A 784 -3.78 -5.10 -12.56
CA SER A 784 -4.62 -5.07 -13.76
C SER A 784 -4.25 -6.14 -14.79
N GLN A 785 -3.00 -6.61 -14.79
CA GLN A 785 -2.47 -7.60 -15.72
C GLN A 785 -2.11 -8.90 -14.99
N LEU A 786 -2.21 -10.04 -15.68
CA LEU A 786 -1.66 -11.30 -15.20
C LEU A 786 -0.13 -11.25 -15.34
N LEU A 787 0.56 -11.34 -14.20
CA LEU A 787 2.01 -11.47 -14.13
C LEU A 787 2.47 -12.85 -14.61
N SER A 788 3.71 -12.96 -15.09
CA SER A 788 4.38 -14.26 -15.17
C SER A 788 4.57 -14.87 -13.78
N ALA A 789 4.81 -16.18 -13.72
CA ALA A 789 5.08 -16.85 -12.45
C ALA A 789 6.34 -16.33 -11.73
N GLU A 790 7.33 -15.86 -12.50
CA GLU A 790 8.57 -15.28 -12.02
C GLU A 790 8.33 -13.88 -11.43
N GLN A 791 7.67 -12.99 -12.17
CA GLN A 791 7.29 -11.65 -11.70
C GLN A 791 6.39 -11.67 -10.46
N LEU A 792 5.43 -12.60 -10.40
CA LEU A 792 4.59 -12.78 -9.22
C LEU A 792 5.43 -13.18 -8.00
N ASN A 793 6.39 -14.10 -8.18
CA ASN A 793 7.28 -14.52 -7.11
C ASN A 793 8.20 -13.39 -6.65
N GLU A 794 8.83 -12.66 -7.57
CA GLU A 794 9.69 -11.50 -7.23
C GLU A 794 8.92 -10.43 -6.44
N ILE A 795 7.73 -10.03 -6.90
CA ILE A 795 6.91 -9.04 -6.20
C ILE A 795 6.47 -9.55 -4.83
N ILE A 796 6.09 -10.82 -4.69
CA ILE A 796 5.71 -11.37 -3.38
C ILE A 796 6.94 -11.44 -2.45
N GLN A 797 8.09 -11.90 -2.91
CA GLN A 797 9.29 -11.96 -2.07
C GLN A 797 9.76 -10.56 -1.64
N SER A 798 9.73 -9.55 -2.52
CA SER A 798 10.01 -8.16 -2.16
C SER A 798 9.07 -7.66 -1.05
N ASN A 799 7.75 -7.87 -1.19
CA ASN A 799 6.78 -7.50 -0.17
C ASN A 799 6.99 -8.27 1.15
N LEU A 800 7.47 -9.52 1.09
CA LEU A 800 7.80 -10.31 2.27
C LEU A 800 9.09 -9.85 2.94
N ASP A 801 10.08 -9.37 2.20
CA ASP A 801 11.32 -8.83 2.77
C ASP A 801 11.06 -7.48 3.45
N ASP A 802 10.26 -6.59 2.84
CA ASP A 802 9.77 -5.38 3.50
C ASP A 802 8.96 -5.70 4.77
N LEU A 803 8.11 -6.73 4.72
CA LEU A 803 7.35 -7.19 5.89
C LEU A 803 8.28 -7.71 7.00
N LYS A 804 9.27 -8.56 6.68
CA LYS A 804 10.25 -9.08 7.65
C LYS A 804 11.01 -7.98 8.38
N LEU A 805 11.32 -6.88 7.70
CA LEU A 805 11.95 -5.69 8.31
C LEU A 805 10.96 -4.87 9.15
N THR A 806 9.71 -4.78 8.70
CA THR A 806 8.70 -3.92 9.35
C THR A 806 8.14 -4.54 10.64
N ILE A 807 7.84 -5.85 10.68
CA ILE A 807 7.19 -6.50 11.83
C ILE A 807 7.98 -6.28 13.15
N PRO A 808 9.31 -6.49 13.24
CA PRO A 808 10.03 -6.29 14.50
C PRO A 808 10.16 -4.83 14.92
N SER A 809 10.22 -3.91 13.95
CA SER A 809 10.46 -2.47 14.22
C SER A 809 9.43 -1.88 15.19
N ALA A 810 8.16 -2.28 15.08
CA ALA A 810 7.06 -1.78 15.90
C ALA A 810 7.12 -2.27 17.36
N LEU A 811 7.63 -3.49 17.61
CA LEU A 811 7.91 -3.97 18.97
C LEU A 811 9.11 -3.24 19.55
N LEU A 812 10.20 -3.14 18.78
CA LEU A 812 11.48 -2.61 19.24
C LEU A 812 11.40 -1.11 19.59
N THR A 813 10.68 -0.31 18.80
CA THR A 813 10.45 1.12 19.11
C THR A 813 9.68 1.29 20.41
N SER A 814 8.59 0.53 20.61
CA SER A 814 7.80 0.58 21.86
C SER A 814 8.62 0.11 23.07
N LEU A 815 9.37 -0.99 22.93
CA LEU A 815 10.24 -1.52 23.98
C LEU A 815 11.37 -0.55 24.35
N ALA A 816 12.01 0.09 23.36
CA ALA A 816 13.03 1.10 23.59
C ALA A 816 12.47 2.30 24.36
N LEU A 817 11.31 2.83 23.95
CA LEU A 817 10.67 3.94 24.66
C LEU A 817 10.35 3.59 26.11
N ILE A 818 9.86 2.37 26.37
CA ILE A 818 9.57 1.91 27.74
C ILE A 818 10.84 1.77 28.58
N ARG A 819 11.95 1.24 28.02
CA ARG A 819 13.24 1.13 28.71
C ARG A 819 13.78 2.50 29.12
N GLU A 820 13.86 3.44 28.17
CA GLU A 820 14.39 4.78 28.40
C GLU A 820 13.49 5.59 29.36
N THR A 821 12.16 5.52 29.24
CA THR A 821 11.24 6.20 30.18
C THR A 821 11.27 5.60 31.59
N THR A 822 11.44 4.27 31.72
CA THR A 822 11.65 3.59 33.01
C THR A 822 12.95 4.07 33.68
N GLN A 823 14.03 4.22 32.90
CA GLN A 823 15.31 4.74 33.38
C GLN A 823 15.23 6.21 33.80
N VAL A 824 14.74 7.09 32.93
CA VAL A 824 14.68 8.54 33.18
C VAL A 824 13.80 8.85 34.39
N ASN A 825 12.69 8.12 34.55
CA ASN A 825 11.81 8.26 35.72
C ASN A 825 12.26 7.45 36.95
N LYS A 826 13.39 6.73 36.85
CA LYS A 826 14.04 5.98 37.95
C LYS A 826 13.10 5.01 38.68
N LEU A 827 12.20 4.36 37.95
CA LEU A 827 11.14 3.53 38.54
C LEU A 827 11.73 2.35 39.32
N MET A 828 11.35 2.19 40.59
CA MET A 828 11.97 1.22 41.50
C MET A 828 11.44 -0.21 41.30
N THR A 829 12.32 -1.21 41.32
CA THR A 829 11.92 -2.63 41.35
C THR A 829 11.68 -3.10 42.78
N SER A 830 10.68 -3.96 42.99
CA SER A 830 10.35 -4.50 44.32
C SER A 830 11.40 -5.48 44.85
N ILE A 831 12.11 -6.15 43.96
CA ILE A 831 13.26 -7.01 44.28
C ILE A 831 14.51 -6.21 44.66
N SER A 832 14.44 -4.87 44.70
CA SER A 832 15.54 -3.98 45.06
C SER A 832 16.80 -4.21 44.22
N SER A 833 16.63 -4.39 42.91
CA SER A 833 17.72 -4.64 41.95
C SER A 833 18.34 -3.36 41.40
N ASN A 834 17.59 -2.26 41.26
CA ASN A 834 18.14 -0.96 40.88
C ASN A 834 18.43 -0.04 42.07
N TRP A 835 17.66 -0.16 43.15
CA TRP A 835 17.75 0.69 44.34
C TRP A 835 17.68 -0.15 45.61
N ARG A 836 18.49 0.19 46.61
CA ARG A 836 18.45 -0.39 47.95
C ARG A 836 18.05 0.64 48.99
N PHE A 837 17.24 0.25 49.96
CA PHE A 837 16.84 1.11 51.07
C PHE A 837 17.86 1.08 52.22
N MET A 838 18.22 2.22 52.79
CA MET A 838 19.17 2.28 53.93
C MET A 838 18.63 1.54 55.17
N ARG A 839 19.44 0.62 55.74
CA ARG A 839 19.11 -0.09 57.00
C ARG A 839 18.90 0.84 58.22
N ARG A 840 19.52 2.02 58.24
CA ARG A 840 19.36 3.03 59.30
C ARG A 840 18.38 4.13 58.87
N ALA A 841 17.09 3.79 58.78
CA ALA A 841 16.07 4.80 58.58
C ALA A 841 15.98 5.74 59.80
N ARG A 842 15.94 7.06 59.58
CA ARG A 842 15.80 8.03 60.68
C ARG A 842 14.35 8.01 61.17
N VAL A 843 14.16 7.53 62.40
CA VAL A 843 12.86 7.56 63.09
C VAL A 843 12.60 8.97 63.59
N MET A 844 11.52 9.58 63.09
CA MET A 844 11.11 10.95 63.36
C MET A 844 9.69 10.93 63.96
N GLY A 845 9.60 10.58 65.24
CA GLY A 845 8.32 10.27 65.90
C GLY A 845 7.68 9.02 65.27
N THR A 846 6.44 9.13 64.81
CA THR A 846 5.71 8.03 64.12
C THR A 846 6.08 7.87 62.64
N ARG A 847 7.07 8.61 62.13
CA ARG A 847 7.45 8.61 60.71
C ARG A 847 8.85 8.05 60.51
N VAL A 848 9.00 7.22 59.48
CA VAL A 848 10.26 6.62 59.06
C VAL A 848 10.64 7.23 57.71
N MET A 849 11.72 8.01 57.67
CA MET A 849 12.26 8.54 56.42
C MET A 849 13.25 7.54 55.83
N ILE A 850 13.03 7.14 54.58
CA ILE A 850 13.80 6.10 53.89
C ILE A 850 14.42 6.73 52.65
N HIS A 851 15.75 6.76 52.58
CA HIS A 851 16.48 7.20 51.39
C HIS A 851 16.93 5.98 50.59
N PRO A 852 16.53 5.85 49.31
CA PRO A 852 17.08 4.83 48.42
C PRO A 852 18.47 5.23 47.93
N ILE A 853 19.38 4.27 47.84
CA ILE A 853 20.71 4.40 47.22
C ILE A 853 20.68 3.56 45.93
N PRO A 854 21.20 4.06 44.79
CA PRO A 854 21.28 3.23 43.59
C PRO A 854 22.28 2.09 43.80
N LEU A 855 22.00 0.94 43.19
CA LEU A 855 22.93 -0.18 43.17
C LEU A 855 24.04 0.02 42.13
N VAL A 856 25.14 -0.71 42.32
CA VAL A 856 26.31 -0.67 41.46
C VAL A 856 26.68 -2.11 41.08
N TYR A 857 26.66 -2.40 39.78
CA TYR A 857 27.05 -3.69 39.21
C TYR A 857 28.33 -3.49 38.40
N GLN A 858 29.42 -4.17 38.77
CA GLN A 858 30.74 -4.05 38.13
C GLN A 858 31.22 -2.60 37.90
N GLY A 859 30.92 -1.69 38.84
CA GLY A 859 31.27 -0.26 38.76
C GLY A 859 30.27 0.62 37.99
N CYS A 860 29.30 0.04 37.27
CA CYS A 860 28.21 0.76 36.62
C CYS A 860 27.08 1.05 37.62
N ASN A 861 26.63 2.31 37.69
CA ASN A 861 25.66 2.80 38.69
C ASN A 861 24.22 2.88 38.12
N CYS A 862 23.27 2.20 38.76
CA CYS A 862 21.86 2.14 38.35
C CYS A 862 21.10 3.47 38.37
N GLY A 863 21.60 4.47 39.10
CA GLY A 863 21.06 5.83 39.09
C GLY A 863 21.45 6.64 37.84
N LEU A 864 22.41 6.15 37.06
CA LEU A 864 22.92 6.77 35.83
C LEU A 864 22.59 5.95 34.56
N SER A 865 22.63 4.61 34.65
CA SER A 865 22.33 3.70 33.53
C SER A 865 21.44 2.54 33.97
N SER A 866 20.38 2.26 33.21
CA SER A 866 19.57 1.04 33.42
C SER A 866 20.32 -0.23 33.05
N LYS A 867 21.29 -0.13 32.13
CA LYS A 867 21.97 -1.25 31.48
C LYS A 867 23.06 -1.90 32.32
N CYS A 868 23.28 -1.47 33.56
CA CYS A 868 24.31 -2.06 34.41
C CYS A 868 23.95 -3.50 34.78
N THR A 869 24.83 -4.43 34.43
CA THR A 869 24.69 -5.87 34.67
C THR A 869 25.95 -6.47 35.29
N GLN A 870 25.84 -7.68 35.83
CA GLN A 870 26.92 -8.48 36.39
C GLN A 870 26.61 -9.96 36.17
N SER A 871 27.63 -10.77 35.89
CA SER A 871 27.47 -12.23 35.82
C SER A 871 27.23 -12.84 37.21
N SER A 872 26.24 -13.73 37.29
CA SER A 872 25.83 -14.47 38.49
C SER A 872 25.32 -15.85 38.07
N GLY A 873 26.10 -16.90 38.34
CA GLY A 873 25.71 -18.28 38.04
C GLY A 873 25.57 -18.65 36.56
N GLY A 874 26.22 -17.93 35.64
CA GLY A 874 26.13 -18.20 34.19
C GLY A 874 25.02 -17.44 33.46
N MET A 875 24.18 -16.69 34.19
CA MET A 875 23.26 -15.67 33.66
C MET A 875 23.65 -14.30 34.20
N LEU A 876 23.00 -13.22 33.74
CA LEU A 876 23.23 -11.88 34.27
C LEU A 876 22.18 -11.49 35.32
N VAL A 877 22.60 -10.64 36.25
CA VAL A 877 21.76 -9.80 37.10
C VAL A 877 22.04 -8.34 36.76
N GLY A 878 21.17 -7.41 37.13
CA GLY A 878 21.36 -5.99 36.85
C GLY A 878 20.26 -5.12 37.41
N CYS A 879 20.29 -3.83 37.09
CA CYS A 879 19.35 -2.84 37.63
C CYS A 879 17.89 -3.25 37.43
N TYR A 880 17.57 -3.75 36.22
CA TYR A 880 16.25 -4.22 35.84
C TYR A 880 16.35 -5.65 35.31
N PRO A 881 15.43 -6.57 35.70
CA PRO A 881 15.34 -7.91 35.11
C PRO A 881 15.32 -7.90 33.58
N LEU A 882 14.68 -6.90 32.96
CA LEU A 882 14.68 -6.70 31.51
C LEU A 882 16.07 -6.49 30.92
N GLU A 883 16.88 -5.60 31.50
CA GLU A 883 18.23 -5.33 30.99
C GLU A 883 19.17 -6.52 31.23
N ALA A 884 19.01 -7.21 32.35
CA ALA A 884 19.74 -8.44 32.65
C ALA A 884 19.39 -9.57 31.66
N LEU A 885 18.10 -9.81 31.40
CA LEU A 885 17.64 -10.80 30.43
C LEU A 885 18.16 -10.48 29.03
N LEU A 886 17.94 -9.26 28.54
CA LEU A 886 18.29 -8.86 27.17
C LEU A 886 19.80 -8.99 26.90
N GLN A 887 20.65 -8.74 27.89
CA GLN A 887 22.11 -8.89 27.76
C GLN A 887 22.61 -10.33 28.00
N THR A 888 21.80 -11.22 28.57
CA THR A 888 22.14 -12.64 28.81
C THR A 888 22.11 -13.44 27.51
N THR A 889 22.86 -14.56 27.44
CA THR A 889 22.81 -15.53 26.34
C THR A 889 22.08 -16.80 26.78
N PHE A 890 21.59 -17.61 25.83
CA PHE A 890 20.96 -18.89 26.17
C PHE A 890 21.93 -20.01 26.59
N GLN A 891 23.24 -19.75 26.67
CA GLN A 891 24.27 -20.76 26.96
C GLN A 891 23.95 -21.60 28.21
N CYS A 892 23.52 -20.96 29.31
CA CYS A 892 23.13 -21.65 30.54
C CYS A 892 21.96 -22.65 30.32
N LEU A 893 21.02 -22.33 29.43
CA LEU A 893 19.84 -23.16 29.18
C LEU A 893 20.12 -24.45 28.39
N TYR A 894 21.35 -24.62 27.89
CA TYR A 894 21.83 -25.85 27.26
C TYR A 894 22.76 -26.68 28.18
N ASP A 895 23.05 -26.22 29.40
CA ASP A 895 23.84 -26.95 30.40
C ASP A 895 22.99 -27.32 31.63
N GLN A 896 22.77 -28.62 31.82
CA GLN A 896 22.01 -29.15 32.95
C GLN A 896 22.57 -28.70 34.31
N LYS A 897 23.89 -28.50 34.44
CA LYS A 897 24.53 -28.04 35.68
C LYS A 897 24.22 -26.58 36.00
N CYS A 898 23.88 -25.79 34.99
CA CYS A 898 23.55 -24.38 35.13
C CYS A 898 22.07 -24.15 35.48
N ILE A 899 21.18 -25.03 34.97
CA ILE A 899 19.72 -24.95 35.18
C ILE A 899 19.29 -25.51 36.54
N ASP A 900 19.55 -26.79 36.77
CA ASP A 900 19.13 -27.49 37.99
C ASP A 900 20.01 -28.72 38.24
N PRO A 901 20.91 -28.67 39.23
CA PRO A 901 21.69 -29.83 39.67
C PRO A 901 20.83 -31.00 40.14
N ASN A 902 19.59 -30.76 40.60
CA ASN A 902 18.66 -31.78 41.06
C ASN A 902 17.87 -32.46 39.92
N GLN A 903 18.04 -32.02 38.66
CA GLN A 903 17.42 -32.59 37.46
C GLN A 903 15.88 -32.59 37.44
N THR A 904 15.23 -31.69 38.17
CA THR A 904 13.77 -31.48 38.15
C THR A 904 13.29 -31.00 36.77
N PHE A 905 14.15 -30.25 36.07
CA PHE A 905 13.93 -29.73 34.73
C PHE A 905 15.12 -30.08 33.83
N THR A 906 14.86 -30.40 32.56
CA THR A 906 15.88 -30.86 31.60
C THR A 906 16.41 -29.72 30.72
N ALA A 907 17.73 -29.65 30.51
CA ALA A 907 18.32 -28.67 29.60
C ALA A 907 17.78 -28.75 28.16
N LEU A 908 17.82 -27.62 27.45
CA LEU A 908 17.52 -27.57 26.02
C LEU A 908 18.44 -28.54 25.28
N ASN A 909 17.87 -29.30 24.35
CA ASN A 909 18.64 -30.28 23.59
C ASN A 909 19.62 -29.56 22.64
N ILE A 910 20.92 -29.73 22.88
CA ILE A 910 22.00 -29.09 22.12
C ILE A 910 21.97 -29.41 20.60
N SER A 911 21.33 -30.51 20.20
CA SER A 911 21.13 -30.83 18.78
C SER A 911 20.14 -29.89 18.07
N SER A 912 19.23 -29.22 18.79
CA SER A 912 18.32 -28.22 18.22
C SER A 912 19.06 -27.03 17.59
N LEU A 913 20.21 -26.66 18.16
CA LEU A 913 21.08 -25.58 17.64
C LEU A 913 21.58 -25.85 16.21
N LYS A 914 21.66 -27.12 15.77
CA LYS A 914 22.01 -27.45 14.37
C LYS A 914 20.96 -26.99 13.36
N SER A 915 19.72 -26.77 13.81
CA SER A 915 18.58 -26.33 13.00
C SER A 915 18.10 -24.91 13.34
N SER A 916 18.85 -24.22 14.22
CA SER A 916 18.61 -22.84 14.62
C SER A 916 19.50 -21.92 13.79
N ARG A 917 18.98 -20.74 13.43
CA ARG A 917 19.81 -19.68 12.82
C ARG A 917 20.51 -18.80 13.86
N PHE A 918 20.17 -18.96 15.14
CA PHE A 918 20.78 -18.24 16.24
C PHE A 918 21.94 -19.04 16.84
N THR A 919 23.06 -18.39 17.15
CA THR A 919 24.19 -19.04 17.82
C THR A 919 24.00 -18.98 19.34
N ILE A 920 24.51 -19.98 20.06
CA ILE A 920 24.39 -20.08 21.53
C ILE A 920 24.97 -18.88 22.30
N ASN A 921 25.89 -18.14 21.67
CA ASN A 921 26.52 -16.94 22.23
C ASN A 921 25.80 -15.62 21.88
N MET A 922 24.72 -15.66 21.09
CA MET A 922 23.89 -14.47 20.84
C MET A 922 23.16 -14.06 22.11
N THR A 923 23.06 -12.75 22.33
CA THR A 923 22.25 -12.20 23.43
C THR A 923 20.77 -12.37 23.13
N ILE A 924 19.95 -12.48 24.18
CA ILE A 924 18.49 -12.57 24.04
C ILE A 924 17.94 -11.32 23.35
N GLU A 925 18.53 -10.13 23.53
CA GLU A 925 18.17 -8.93 22.75
C GLU A 925 18.31 -9.14 21.23
N SER A 926 19.32 -9.88 20.79
CA SER A 926 19.54 -10.18 19.37
C SER A 926 18.48 -11.12 18.81
N ILE A 927 17.96 -12.02 19.64
CA ILE A 927 16.90 -12.98 19.29
C ILE A 927 15.51 -12.31 19.36
N VAL A 928 15.28 -11.41 20.32
CA VAL A 928 14.07 -10.57 20.43
C VAL A 928 13.95 -9.61 19.25
N LYS A 929 15.06 -9.03 18.76
CA LYS A 929 15.07 -8.21 17.52
C LYS A 929 14.59 -8.97 16.28
N GLU A 930 14.67 -10.29 16.31
CA GLU A 930 14.25 -11.20 15.25
C GLU A 930 12.95 -11.96 15.62
N LEU A 931 12.24 -11.52 16.66
CA LEU A 931 10.98 -12.10 17.17
C LEU A 931 11.04 -13.60 17.47
N PHE A 932 12.23 -14.10 17.84
CA PHE A 932 12.50 -15.53 18.02
C PHE A 932 12.20 -16.38 16.77
N ILE A 933 12.13 -15.81 15.57
CA ILE A 933 11.80 -16.54 14.35
C ILE A 933 13.04 -17.26 13.83
N GLU A 934 12.98 -18.59 13.74
CA GLU A 934 14.01 -19.41 13.12
C GLU A 934 13.91 -19.39 11.59
N GLU A 935 12.67 -19.47 11.08
CA GLU A 935 12.41 -19.73 9.66
C GLU A 935 11.01 -19.26 9.25
N TYR A 936 10.88 -18.80 8.01
CA TYR A 936 9.62 -18.44 7.36
C TYR A 936 9.32 -19.42 6.23
N PHE A 937 8.09 -19.94 6.17
CA PHE A 937 7.63 -20.81 5.08
C PHE A 937 6.56 -20.07 4.28
N SER A 938 6.86 -19.78 3.01
CA SER A 938 5.92 -19.16 2.07
C SER A 938 5.59 -20.10 0.92
N ASN A 939 4.31 -20.22 0.54
CA ASN A 939 3.86 -21.01 -0.59
C ASN A 939 2.98 -20.17 -1.53
N ILE A 940 3.32 -20.14 -2.83
CA ILE A 940 2.63 -19.38 -3.87
C ILE A 940 2.06 -20.35 -4.90
N SER A 941 0.73 -20.40 -5.01
CA SER A 941 0.01 -21.23 -5.98
C SER A 941 -0.35 -20.42 -7.23
N TYR A 942 0.55 -20.42 -8.21
CA TYR A 942 0.35 -19.68 -9.47
C TYR A 942 -0.92 -20.07 -10.24
N GLU A 943 -1.32 -21.35 -10.18
CA GLU A 943 -2.58 -21.82 -10.81
C GLU A 943 -3.82 -21.22 -10.14
N LYS A 944 -3.86 -21.13 -8.80
CA LYS A 944 -4.95 -20.45 -8.09
C LYS A 944 -4.97 -18.95 -8.40
N TYR A 945 -3.81 -18.30 -8.42
CA TYR A 945 -3.68 -16.89 -8.84
C TYR A 945 -4.24 -16.66 -10.25
N PHE A 946 -3.86 -17.51 -11.21
CA PHE A 946 -4.36 -17.48 -12.58
C PHE A 946 -5.89 -17.58 -12.65
N HIS A 947 -6.49 -18.49 -11.91
CA HIS A 947 -7.95 -18.65 -11.87
C HIS A 947 -8.64 -17.45 -11.22
N GLN A 948 -8.10 -16.88 -10.13
CA GLN A 948 -8.67 -15.71 -9.46
C GLN A 948 -8.54 -14.42 -10.29
N CYS A 949 -7.46 -14.26 -11.06
CA CYS A 949 -7.34 -13.19 -12.06
C CYS A 949 -8.48 -13.24 -13.12
N SER A 950 -9.03 -14.44 -13.40
CA SER A 950 -10.16 -14.66 -14.30
C SER A 950 -9.97 -13.96 -15.66
N ILE A 951 -8.87 -14.29 -16.36
CA ILE A 951 -8.40 -13.61 -17.57
C ILE A 951 -9.53 -13.31 -18.57
N SER A 952 -9.68 -12.04 -18.92
CA SER A 952 -10.61 -11.59 -19.96
C SER A 952 -10.03 -11.84 -21.35
N THR A 953 -8.83 -11.31 -21.61
CA THR A 953 -8.11 -11.43 -22.88
C THR A 953 -6.60 -11.58 -22.67
N CYS A 954 -5.96 -12.38 -23.51
CA CYS A 954 -4.50 -12.43 -23.68
C CYS A 954 -4.14 -11.97 -25.09
N ARG A 955 -3.39 -10.88 -25.20
CA ARG A 955 -2.85 -10.34 -26.43
C ARG A 955 -1.36 -10.66 -26.51
N HIS A 956 -0.91 -11.18 -27.64
CA HIS A 956 0.52 -11.27 -27.95
C HIS A 956 0.77 -10.76 -29.36
N SER A 957 2.01 -10.33 -29.63
CA SER A 957 2.43 -9.93 -30.97
C SER A 957 3.54 -10.80 -31.50
N TYR A 958 3.41 -11.25 -32.74
CA TYR A 958 4.49 -11.88 -33.49
C TYR A 958 4.67 -11.19 -34.85
N ILE A 959 5.88 -11.29 -35.39
CA ILE A 959 6.19 -10.78 -36.72
C ILE A 959 5.69 -11.81 -37.72
N ASP A 960 4.66 -11.46 -38.49
CA ASP A 960 4.10 -12.31 -39.54
C ASP A 960 4.40 -11.73 -40.92
N LYS A 961 4.40 -12.60 -41.93
CA LYS A 961 4.40 -12.18 -43.32
C LYS A 961 2.98 -11.79 -43.72
N MET A 962 2.86 -10.80 -44.60
CA MET A 962 1.55 -10.42 -45.12
C MET A 962 0.91 -11.62 -45.84
N ASN A 963 -0.39 -11.86 -45.59
CA ASN A 963 -1.08 -12.99 -46.20
C ASN A 963 -0.97 -12.89 -47.73
N ILE A 964 -0.60 -14.00 -48.37
CA ILE A 964 -0.42 -14.09 -49.83
C ILE A 964 -1.69 -13.63 -50.55
N ILE A 965 -2.87 -13.93 -50.01
CA ILE A 965 -4.16 -13.49 -50.57
C ILE A 965 -4.31 -11.97 -50.50
N ASP A 966 -4.01 -11.33 -49.37
CA ASP A 966 -4.10 -9.87 -49.23
C ASP A 966 -3.04 -9.16 -50.10
N GLY A 967 -1.84 -9.74 -50.22
CA GLY A 967 -0.80 -9.27 -51.13
C GLY A 967 -1.22 -9.32 -52.60
N ILE A 968 -1.77 -10.45 -53.05
CA ILE A 968 -2.30 -10.63 -54.40
C ILE A 968 -3.49 -9.67 -54.64
N THR A 969 -4.41 -9.53 -53.68
CA THR A 969 -5.59 -8.66 -53.82
C THR A 969 -5.18 -7.18 -53.95
N ASN A 970 -4.21 -6.73 -53.16
CA ASN A 970 -3.65 -5.38 -53.28
C ASN A 970 -2.94 -5.17 -54.63
N LEU A 971 -2.11 -6.12 -55.09
CA LEU A 971 -1.46 -6.05 -56.40
C LEU A 971 -2.46 -6.01 -57.56
N ILE A 972 -3.53 -6.81 -57.51
CA ILE A 972 -4.61 -6.78 -58.50
C ILE A 972 -5.28 -5.40 -58.52
N SER A 973 -5.64 -4.84 -57.36
CA SER A 973 -6.29 -3.51 -57.26
C SER A 973 -5.42 -2.38 -57.84
N LEU A 974 -4.10 -2.49 -57.71
CA LEU A 974 -3.12 -1.54 -58.22
C LEU A 974 -2.86 -1.68 -59.73
N TYR A 975 -2.85 -2.92 -60.25
CA TYR A 975 -2.52 -3.26 -61.64
C TYR A 975 -3.28 -2.39 -62.65
N GLY A 976 -4.60 -2.25 -62.47
CA GLY A 976 -5.48 -1.54 -63.41
C GLY A 976 -5.10 -0.07 -63.61
N GLY A 977 -4.77 0.63 -62.53
CA GLY A 977 -4.40 2.05 -62.58
C GLY A 977 -2.93 2.29 -62.89
N LEU A 978 -2.02 1.42 -62.44
CA LEU A 978 -0.60 1.46 -62.84
C LEU A 978 -0.43 1.31 -64.36
N MET A 979 -1.18 0.41 -64.99
CA MET A 979 -1.20 0.28 -66.46
C MET A 979 -1.55 1.60 -67.17
N ILE A 980 -2.54 2.35 -66.66
CA ILE A 980 -2.96 3.63 -67.25
C ILE A 980 -1.87 4.69 -67.08
N ILE A 981 -1.30 4.80 -65.88
CA ILE A 981 -0.23 5.77 -65.57
C ILE A 981 1.02 5.46 -66.41
N CYS A 982 1.46 4.19 -66.47
CA CYS A 982 2.62 3.77 -67.25
C CYS A 982 2.41 3.91 -68.76
N GLN A 983 1.19 3.71 -69.28
CA GLN A 983 0.87 4.04 -70.68
C GLN A 983 0.98 5.56 -70.93
N SER A 984 0.45 6.39 -70.02
CA SER A 984 0.56 7.84 -70.14
C SER A 984 2.01 8.32 -70.09
N THR A 985 2.84 7.79 -69.19
CA THR A 985 4.27 8.17 -69.11
C THR A 985 5.07 7.63 -70.28
N ALA A 986 4.81 6.40 -70.76
CA ALA A 986 5.45 5.86 -71.94
C ALA A 986 5.14 6.67 -73.21
N VAL A 987 3.90 7.12 -73.40
CA VAL A 987 3.54 8.07 -74.48
C VAL A 987 4.36 9.36 -74.38
N THR A 988 4.51 9.92 -73.18
CA THR A 988 5.28 11.15 -72.95
C THR A 988 6.78 10.94 -73.19
N ILE A 989 7.36 9.83 -72.73
CA ILE A 989 8.76 9.46 -72.94
C ILE A 989 9.07 9.27 -74.44
N VAL A 990 8.18 8.61 -75.20
CA VAL A 990 8.34 8.44 -76.65
C VAL A 990 8.24 9.78 -77.40
N ARG A 991 7.36 10.69 -76.97
CA ARG A 991 7.27 12.06 -77.50
C ARG A 991 8.51 12.91 -77.18
N LEU A 992 9.04 12.84 -75.95
CA LEU A 992 10.26 13.54 -75.54
C LEU A 992 11.52 12.98 -76.23
N GLY A 993 11.60 11.66 -76.40
CA GLY A 993 12.66 11.01 -77.17
C GLY A 993 12.67 11.43 -78.64
N ARG A 994 11.51 11.68 -79.24
CA ARG A 994 11.39 12.30 -80.58
C ARG A 994 11.94 13.72 -80.60
N LEU A 995 11.54 14.58 -79.66
CA LEU A 995 12.05 15.96 -79.55
C LEU A 995 13.59 15.99 -79.41
N HIS A 996 14.16 15.09 -78.61
CA HIS A 996 15.61 14.99 -78.44
C HIS A 996 16.31 14.48 -79.73
N LYS A 997 15.71 13.52 -80.45
CA LYS A 997 16.24 13.00 -81.73
C LYS A 997 16.12 14.01 -82.89
N CYS A 998 15.15 14.92 -82.85
CA CYS A 998 15.08 16.07 -83.76
C CYS A 998 16.14 17.13 -83.43
N ARG A 999 16.36 17.45 -82.15
CA ARG A 999 17.38 18.44 -81.72
C ARG A 999 18.81 17.99 -82.04
N LYS A 1000 19.06 16.68 -82.12
CA LYS A 1000 20.38 16.12 -82.49
C LYS A 1000 20.65 16.06 -84.01
N ARG A 1001 19.68 16.43 -84.87
CA ARG A 1001 19.86 16.57 -86.33
C ARG A 1001 20.07 18.03 -86.79
N THR A 1002 19.97 18.99 -85.89
CA THR A 1002 20.10 20.43 -86.17
C THR A 1002 21.43 21.02 -85.69
N ILE A 1003 22.38 20.18 -85.24
CA ILE A 1003 23.71 20.59 -84.76
C ILE A 1003 24.77 19.65 -85.36
N ASN A 1004 24.96 19.74 -86.69
CA ASN A 1004 26.22 19.43 -87.38
C ASN A 1004 26.15 19.94 -88.84
N PRO A 1005 26.72 21.10 -89.19
CA PRO A 1005 26.90 21.56 -90.57
C PRO A 1005 28.28 21.15 -91.14
N ASP A 1006 28.38 21.09 -92.48
CA ASP A 1006 29.50 20.50 -93.24
C ASP A 1006 30.77 21.37 -93.40
N ILE A 1007 31.94 20.70 -93.49
CA ILE A 1007 33.28 21.10 -94.01
C ILE A 1007 34.03 19.76 -94.30
N ASN A 1008 34.80 19.46 -95.37
CA ASN A 1008 35.13 20.08 -96.67
C ASN A 1008 35.43 18.94 -97.70
N SER A 1009 35.02 18.99 -98.97
CA SER A 1009 35.73 19.48 -100.19
C SER A 1009 36.92 18.65 -100.76
N ASN A 1010 36.76 18.18 -102.00
CA ASN A 1010 37.76 17.86 -103.04
C ASN A 1010 39.10 17.14 -102.66
N ASN A 1011 39.13 15.81 -102.80
CA ASN A 1011 39.84 15.09 -103.88
C ASN A 1011 39.50 13.59 -103.84
#